data_AF-A0A662WSN7-F1
#
_entry.id   AF-A0A662WSN7-F1
#
_cell.length_a   1.000
_cell.length_b   1.000
_cell.length_c   1.000
_cell.angle_alpha   90.00
_cell.angle_beta   90.00
_cell.angle_gamma   90.00
#
_symmetry.space_group_name_H-M   'P 1'
#
loop_
_entity.id
_entity.type
_entity.pdbx_description
1 polymer ?
#
loop_
_entity_poly.entity_id
_entity_poly.type
_entity_poly.pdbx_seq_one_letter_code
_entity_poly.pdbx_strand_id
1 'polypeptide(L)'
;FEALPGITPLPPKYNPATWMLECIGAGVSNTSATGMDFVSTFQASEHMQKLEKTLSHEGVGVPSADTPELLFAKKRAAASVTQMRFLTKRFLDMYWRSPTYNLTRVGMSVFLALLFGVTFTEADYKTYQGLNSGMGMIFMATLFNGMISFQCVLSVASADRAAFYRERASQTYNAFWYFVGSTIVEIPYVFGGTLVFTAIFFPLVQFTGFFAFVMYWVNTSFLILMLTYMGQMFVYLLPSEEVAGIIGILVNSVFFLFMGFSPPANLIPQGYQWLYTITPQRFSLAILGALVFADCPEDPVYDEATKTWSGVGSELGCQPLENAPVATGAVTVKQFTEDVFGMKHDEIWTNFVVVLAFIVVFRLIALVALRFVNSQKRSVASFLVSPLRPQAPADDPSVTMTWLSAITGMESRQVSDRFALPRKTWFQRAQNLAPILRWLPQYQVGQDLKFDIVAGITVAMMLIPQEVSLSTIMHVPAHHGLYTAATAPLIYAIFGSSTVLSVASGSEVALLVGTILEDIEDDDERVATGIMIAFLSGAILLLVRILNLSQIADFFSRPVMGGFISAGGLLIMLSQFQNVLGVSLGHSTYPPQNVYQILKHLGDTNTTALAVGLISIAYLIAVKICKKRFFSSPVLSQLFDAETPVRDVNDKSEELERILTPVPTHNSNNFANSHGFSLTDEQYVSMESSRVAHLQKPHDEDQAKDIDEKLYDEAQPKSKAALLAIFLGRTMCDLGPLVVCIFGGIAGYLLGSSELKLTGEIPGGFPSPKAPWYGFTSGLIDGDRFGSILLNAATVAVVVFLSSIAMAKRLAIQRGEDINTEQELTGVGLASVVCGFFQAMPSTGGMSRTAVNMQNAHTQLASIITTLIVIIALYTLTDALYYLPRATLAAIIIVAGYSLVEFREAKWLYRVKRDEFFVWSASFILTLGLGVLDGLIASIICSVLALMWKTKRSPVAILGELENGSLVDRELFPDAQHLGDIVAIRCESSLYFANCERVALCIEREMQRLLSLGITTRGVVLDTYHMNDMDATTIQVLSDTQEKLAVRKVRFGIANAKSRLHDMLAATNLLKRILACDPTISVEDAVRLLRELPPLGDTTPSSQASGSAHV
;
A
#
# COMPACT_ATOMS: atom_id res chain seq x y z
N PHE A 1 35.69 15.72 -27.65
CA PHE A 1 35.59 14.95 -26.40
C PHE A 1 35.11 13.53 -26.66
N GLU A 2 33.91 13.28 -27.21
CA GLU A 2 33.42 11.90 -27.45
C GLU A 2 34.29 11.04 -28.36
N ALA A 3 35.00 11.66 -29.31
CA ALA A 3 35.91 10.97 -30.21
C ALA A 3 37.18 10.43 -29.54
N LEU A 4 37.45 10.78 -28.27
CA LEU A 4 38.60 10.29 -27.53
C LEU A 4 38.28 8.96 -26.82
N PRO A 5 39.17 7.96 -26.89
CA PRO A 5 38.92 6.65 -26.31
C PRO A 5 38.82 6.72 -24.78
N GLY A 6 37.81 6.05 -24.21
CA GLY A 6 37.60 5.97 -22.76
C GLY A 6 36.77 7.10 -22.14
N ILE A 7 36.19 8.00 -22.95
CA ILE A 7 35.26 9.04 -22.48
C ILE A 7 33.82 8.60 -22.67
N THR A 8 32.99 8.77 -21.65
CA THR A 8 31.56 8.47 -21.73
C THR A 8 30.86 9.44 -22.70
N PRO A 9 30.07 8.94 -23.66
CA PRO A 9 29.34 9.80 -24.59
C PRO A 9 28.33 10.69 -23.87
N LEU A 10 28.03 11.85 -24.47
CA LEU A 10 27.09 12.84 -23.96
C LEU A 10 25.70 12.20 -23.83
N PRO A 11 25.11 12.15 -22.62
CA PRO A 11 23.78 11.62 -22.45
C PRO A 11 22.73 12.47 -23.20
N PRO A 12 21.69 11.86 -23.77
CA PRO A 12 20.65 12.59 -24.49
C PRO A 12 19.97 13.63 -23.58
N LYS A 13 19.79 14.86 -24.10
CA LYS A 13 19.26 16.06 -23.39
C LYS A 13 20.10 16.56 -22.21
N TYR A 14 21.32 16.03 -22.00
CA TYR A 14 22.22 16.58 -20.99
C TYR A 14 22.90 17.86 -21.50
N ASN A 15 23.17 18.80 -20.61
CA ASN A 15 23.81 20.06 -20.99
C ASN A 15 25.23 19.78 -21.50
N PRO A 16 25.54 20.04 -22.79
CA PRO A 16 26.84 19.70 -23.37
C PRO A 16 28.00 20.36 -22.65
N ALA A 17 27.82 21.62 -22.20
CA ALA A 17 28.85 22.35 -21.46
C ALA A 17 29.10 21.75 -20.08
N THR A 18 28.07 21.20 -19.43
CA THR A 18 28.23 20.54 -18.12
C THR A 18 28.97 19.22 -18.26
N TRP A 19 28.60 18.43 -19.27
CA TRP A 19 29.29 17.17 -19.58
C TRP A 19 30.76 17.39 -19.94
N MET A 20 31.07 18.39 -20.78
CA MET A 20 32.46 18.72 -21.12
C MET A 20 33.30 19.07 -19.87
N LEU A 21 32.73 19.83 -18.92
CA LEU A 21 33.42 20.19 -17.68
C LEU A 21 33.64 18.99 -16.75
N GLU A 22 32.69 18.05 -16.72
CA GLU A 22 32.81 16.79 -15.97
C GLU A 22 33.87 15.87 -16.58
N CYS A 23 33.93 15.76 -17.91
CA CYS A 23 34.95 14.99 -18.61
C CYS A 23 36.38 15.44 -18.30
N ILE A 24 36.62 16.76 -18.17
CA ILE A 24 37.95 17.32 -17.90
C ILE A 24 38.27 17.49 -16.40
N GLY A 25 37.38 17.05 -15.51
CA GLY A 25 37.58 17.17 -14.05
C GLY A 25 37.44 18.60 -13.50
N ALA A 26 36.88 19.53 -14.28
CA ALA A 26 36.57 20.90 -13.83
C ALA A 26 35.13 21.03 -13.26
N GLY A 27 34.37 19.93 -13.25
CA GLY A 27 33.02 19.81 -12.70
C GLY A 27 32.97 19.69 -11.17
N VAL A 28 31.74 19.60 -10.63
CA VAL A 28 31.48 19.49 -9.17
C VAL A 28 31.55 18.03 -8.71
N SER A 29 31.44 17.10 -9.65
CA SER A 29 31.71 15.67 -9.53
C SER A 29 33.01 15.38 -10.28
N ASN A 30 34.07 15.06 -9.55
CA ASN A 30 35.33 14.64 -10.16
C ASN A 30 35.25 13.15 -10.49
N THR A 31 34.36 12.77 -11.41
CA THR A 31 34.08 11.36 -11.76
C THR A 31 35.02 10.80 -12.82
N SER A 32 35.84 11.64 -13.44
CA SER A 32 36.68 11.28 -14.59
C SER A 32 38.16 11.47 -14.28
N ALA A 33 38.68 10.72 -13.30
CA ALA A 33 40.12 10.52 -13.22
C ALA A 33 40.55 9.42 -14.22
N THR A 34 40.22 9.59 -15.50
CA THR A 34 41.03 8.97 -16.56
C THR A 34 42.34 9.75 -16.57
N GLY A 35 43.48 9.06 -16.45
CA GLY A 35 44.82 9.69 -16.45
C GLY A 35 45.23 10.35 -17.77
N MET A 36 44.28 10.81 -18.58
CA MET A 36 44.47 11.45 -19.87
C MET A 36 44.65 12.95 -19.67
N ASP A 37 45.79 13.48 -20.11
CA ASP A 37 46.04 14.91 -20.09
C ASP A 37 45.35 15.58 -21.29
N PHE A 38 44.17 16.13 -21.01
CA PHE A 38 43.35 16.83 -22.01
C PHE A 38 44.04 18.05 -22.61
N VAL A 39 44.96 18.69 -21.87
CA VAL A 39 45.65 19.89 -22.33
C VAL A 39 46.64 19.54 -23.42
N SER A 40 47.51 18.57 -23.18
CA SER A 40 48.46 18.11 -24.21
C SER A 40 47.77 17.49 -25.42
N THR A 41 46.68 16.76 -25.21
CA THR A 41 45.86 16.19 -26.30
C THR A 41 45.23 17.29 -27.17
N PHE A 42 44.70 18.35 -26.56
CA PHE A 42 44.15 19.48 -27.30
C PHE A 42 45.24 20.27 -28.04
N GLN A 43 46.37 20.54 -27.39
CA GLN A 43 47.50 21.25 -28.01
C GLN A 43 48.04 20.53 -29.25
N ALA A 44 48.05 19.19 -29.25
CA ALA A 44 48.47 18.38 -30.39
C ALA A 44 47.40 18.24 -31.51
N SER A 45 46.19 18.74 -31.31
CA SER A 45 45.05 18.49 -32.20
C SER A 45 44.98 19.46 -33.40
N GLU A 46 44.35 19.01 -34.49
CA GLU A 46 44.02 19.86 -35.67
C GLU A 46 43.13 21.05 -35.29
N HIS A 47 42.33 20.92 -34.23
CA HIS A 47 41.47 22.00 -33.73
C HIS A 47 42.29 23.15 -33.13
N MET A 48 43.40 22.86 -32.44
CA MET A 48 44.30 23.90 -31.94
C MET A 48 44.97 24.64 -33.10
N GLN A 49 45.40 23.94 -34.14
CA GLN A 49 45.97 24.57 -35.34
C GLN A 49 44.96 25.48 -36.05
N LYS A 50 43.69 25.06 -36.16
CA LYS A 50 42.60 25.90 -36.67
C LYS A 50 42.34 27.11 -35.78
N LEU A 51 42.37 26.94 -34.46
CA LEU A 51 42.19 28.02 -33.49
C LEU A 51 43.32 29.06 -33.61
N GLU A 52 44.59 28.64 -33.63
CA GLU A 52 45.74 29.53 -33.81
C GLU A 52 45.67 30.30 -35.13
N LYS A 53 45.31 29.61 -36.22
CA LYS A 53 45.10 30.25 -37.52
C LYS A 53 43.95 31.26 -37.52
N THR A 54 42.93 31.02 -36.71
CA THR A 54 41.80 31.96 -36.56
C THR A 54 42.18 33.15 -35.68
N LEU A 55 42.94 32.92 -34.61
CA LEU A 55 43.47 33.97 -33.73
C LEU A 55 44.49 34.86 -34.44
N SER A 56 45.21 34.34 -35.45
CA SER A 56 46.15 35.14 -36.23
C SER A 56 45.50 36.05 -37.28
N HIS A 57 44.18 35.95 -37.50
CA HIS A 57 43.46 36.92 -38.33
C HIS A 57 43.41 38.30 -37.67
N GLU A 58 43.59 39.34 -38.49
CA GLU A 58 43.46 40.74 -38.08
C GLU A 58 42.07 41.01 -37.48
N GLY A 59 42.04 41.67 -36.32
CA GLY A 59 40.81 42.01 -35.59
C GLY A 59 40.32 40.94 -34.60
N VAL A 60 40.96 39.76 -34.57
CA VAL A 60 40.61 38.66 -33.64
C VAL A 60 41.65 38.51 -32.52
N GLY A 61 42.90 38.15 -32.86
CA GLY A 61 44.01 38.04 -31.89
C GLY A 61 45.19 38.98 -32.19
N VAL A 62 45.14 39.69 -33.32
CA VAL A 62 46.11 40.72 -33.71
C VAL A 62 45.34 42.04 -33.94
N PRO A 63 45.86 43.20 -33.51
CA PRO A 63 45.19 44.49 -33.69
C PRO A 63 44.89 44.76 -35.17
N SER A 64 43.65 45.12 -35.49
CA SER A 64 43.26 45.60 -36.83
C SER A 64 43.03 47.10 -36.80
N ALA A 65 43.37 47.79 -37.90
CA ALA A 65 43.17 49.22 -38.05
C ALA A 65 41.68 49.62 -38.11
N ASP A 66 40.79 48.69 -38.48
CA ASP A 66 39.37 48.95 -38.71
C ASP A 66 38.47 48.62 -37.50
N THR A 67 38.98 47.88 -36.51
CA THR A 67 38.20 47.46 -35.32
C THR A 67 38.92 47.86 -34.02
N PRO A 68 38.32 48.72 -33.18
CA PRO A 68 38.92 49.15 -31.92
C PRO A 68 39.08 47.98 -30.95
N GLU A 69 40.14 48.02 -30.14
CA GLU A 69 40.41 47.01 -29.11
C GLU A 69 39.29 46.93 -28.06
N LEU A 70 38.92 45.69 -27.69
CA LEU A 70 37.82 45.43 -26.76
C LEU A 70 38.33 45.52 -25.32
N LEU A 71 38.35 46.74 -24.77
CA LEU A 71 38.76 46.99 -23.38
C LEU A 71 37.63 46.70 -22.39
N PHE A 72 37.80 45.66 -21.56
CA PHE A 72 36.88 45.36 -20.47
C PHE A 72 37.11 46.29 -19.26
N ALA A 73 36.63 47.53 -19.35
CA ALA A 73 36.79 48.53 -18.28
C ALA A 73 36.07 48.19 -16.96
N LYS A 74 35.13 47.23 -16.98
CA LYS A 74 34.34 46.83 -15.81
C LYS A 74 34.52 45.35 -15.53
N LYS A 75 34.65 45.01 -14.24
CA LYS A 75 34.77 43.63 -13.74
C LYS A 75 33.64 42.69 -14.20
N ARG A 76 32.47 43.21 -14.56
CA ARG A 76 31.32 42.45 -15.05
C ARG A 76 30.67 43.16 -16.23
N ALA A 77 30.20 42.40 -17.21
CA ALA A 77 29.60 42.93 -18.44
C ALA A 77 28.21 43.55 -18.23
N ALA A 78 27.39 42.98 -17.33
CA ALA A 78 26.03 43.46 -17.08
C ALA A 78 25.96 44.49 -15.93
N ALA A 79 25.09 45.50 -16.07
CA ALA A 79 24.78 46.44 -15.00
C ALA A 79 24.07 45.76 -13.81
N SER A 80 24.19 46.34 -12.61
CA SER A 80 23.60 45.79 -11.38
C SER A 80 22.09 45.54 -11.47
N VAL A 81 21.34 46.46 -12.10
CA VAL A 81 19.89 46.34 -12.29
C VAL A 81 19.55 45.15 -13.20
N THR A 82 20.34 44.95 -14.25
CA THR A 82 20.19 43.82 -15.17
C THR A 82 20.42 42.50 -14.43
N GLN A 83 21.49 42.42 -13.61
CA GLN A 83 21.77 41.24 -12.80
C GLN A 83 20.61 40.92 -11.84
N MET A 84 20.10 41.91 -11.10
CA MET A 84 18.95 41.75 -10.21
C MET A 84 17.73 41.20 -10.96
N ARG A 85 17.35 41.84 -12.07
CA ARG A 85 16.16 41.46 -12.84
C ARG A 85 16.24 40.02 -13.34
N PHE A 86 17.37 39.62 -13.93
CA PHE A 86 17.53 38.28 -14.46
C PHE A 86 17.64 37.21 -13.37
N LEU A 87 18.30 37.50 -12.25
CA LEU A 87 18.40 36.55 -11.13
C LEU A 87 17.05 36.37 -10.43
N THR A 88 16.32 37.45 -10.16
CA THR A 88 14.97 37.34 -9.59
C THR A 88 14.03 36.58 -10.54
N LYS A 89 14.07 36.87 -11.84
CA LYS A 89 13.28 36.12 -12.83
C LYS A 89 13.67 34.63 -12.86
N ARG A 90 14.98 34.31 -12.81
CA ARG A 90 15.46 32.93 -12.75
C ARG A 90 14.89 32.18 -11.57
N PHE A 91 14.96 32.76 -10.37
CA PHE A 91 14.40 32.15 -9.17
C PHE A 91 12.89 31.97 -9.27
N LEU A 92 12.17 32.96 -9.82
CA LEU A 92 10.72 32.86 -10.04
C LEU A 92 10.36 31.71 -10.99
N ASP A 93 11.04 31.63 -12.13
CA ASP A 93 10.85 30.57 -13.13
C ASP A 93 11.22 29.20 -12.55
N MET A 94 12.29 29.12 -11.74
CA MET A 94 12.76 27.88 -11.11
C MET A 94 11.77 27.35 -10.05
N TYR A 95 11.25 28.24 -9.19
CA TYR A 95 10.28 27.88 -8.15
C TYR A 95 8.94 27.49 -8.75
N TRP A 96 8.52 28.15 -9.82
CA TRP A 96 7.30 27.80 -10.55
C TRP A 96 7.43 26.46 -11.28
N ARG A 97 8.57 26.20 -11.94
CA ARG A 97 8.82 24.97 -12.72
C ARG A 97 9.17 23.74 -11.89
N SER A 98 9.44 23.92 -10.60
CA SER A 98 9.72 22.83 -9.66
C SER A 98 8.46 22.53 -8.83
N PRO A 99 7.46 21.80 -9.38
CA PRO A 99 6.19 21.56 -8.69
C PRO A 99 6.42 20.89 -7.35
N THR A 100 7.40 20.00 -7.23
CA THR A 100 7.72 19.28 -5.99
C THR A 100 8.01 20.21 -4.81
N TYR A 101 8.53 21.41 -5.02
CA TYR A 101 8.83 22.33 -3.91
C TYR A 101 7.58 23.00 -3.35
N ASN A 102 6.80 23.65 -4.21
CA ASN A 102 5.63 24.42 -3.80
C ASN A 102 4.39 23.53 -3.58
N LEU A 103 4.19 22.50 -4.41
CA LEU A 103 3.05 21.58 -4.28
C LEU A 103 3.13 20.76 -3.01
N THR A 104 4.32 20.31 -2.61
CA THR A 104 4.51 19.57 -1.35
C THR A 104 4.16 20.45 -0.15
N ARG A 105 4.59 21.72 -0.14
CA ARG A 105 4.26 22.66 0.94
C ARG A 105 2.76 22.95 1.02
N VAL A 106 2.13 23.28 -0.10
CA VAL A 106 0.68 23.57 -0.13
C VAL A 106 -0.14 22.31 0.20
N GLY A 107 0.19 21.16 -0.37
CA GLY A 107 -0.51 19.89 -0.12
C GLY A 107 -0.40 19.44 1.33
N MET A 108 0.80 19.51 1.92
CA MET A 108 1.00 19.20 3.34
C MET A 108 0.32 20.22 4.24
N SER A 109 0.32 21.51 3.88
CA SER A 109 -0.42 22.54 4.62
C SER A 109 -1.93 22.27 4.63
N VAL A 110 -2.54 21.87 3.51
CA VAL A 110 -3.97 21.47 3.48
C VAL A 110 -4.20 20.23 4.35
N PHE A 111 -3.35 19.23 4.24
CA PHE A 111 -3.45 18.01 5.05
C PHE A 111 -3.35 18.30 6.55
N LEU A 112 -2.34 19.05 6.99
CA LEU A 112 -2.16 19.40 8.40
C LEU A 112 -3.28 20.30 8.92
N ALA A 113 -3.79 21.23 8.10
CA ALA A 113 -4.91 22.07 8.47
C ALA A 113 -6.18 21.25 8.72
N LEU A 114 -6.47 20.26 7.86
CA LEU A 114 -7.60 19.34 8.04
C LEU A 114 -7.37 18.39 9.22
N LEU A 115 -6.17 17.84 9.37
CA LEU A 115 -5.83 16.92 10.46
C LEU A 115 -6.07 17.59 11.81
N PHE A 116 -5.40 18.72 12.09
CA PHE A 116 -5.57 19.40 13.36
C PHE A 116 -6.92 20.11 13.47
N GLY A 117 -7.45 20.64 12.37
CA GLY A 117 -8.76 21.28 12.36
C GLY A 117 -9.86 20.32 12.80
N VAL A 118 -9.92 19.11 12.19
CA VAL A 118 -10.98 18.14 12.47
C VAL A 118 -10.88 17.63 13.90
N THR A 119 -9.65 17.34 14.37
CA THR A 119 -9.40 16.84 15.72
C THR A 119 -9.89 17.79 16.83
N PHE A 120 -9.96 19.09 16.57
CA PHE A 120 -10.30 20.11 17.58
C PHE A 120 -11.59 20.88 17.28
N THR A 121 -12.46 20.34 16.40
CA THR A 121 -13.72 21.00 16.00
C THR A 121 -14.69 21.22 17.17
N GLU A 122 -14.59 20.43 18.25
CA GLU A 122 -15.48 20.52 19.44
C GLU A 122 -14.73 20.86 20.74
N ALA A 123 -13.52 21.41 20.64
CA ALA A 123 -12.70 21.68 21.82
C ALA A 123 -13.21 22.89 22.61
N ASP A 124 -13.55 22.69 23.88
CA ASP A 124 -13.87 23.79 24.81
C ASP A 124 -12.61 24.34 25.50
N TYR A 125 -12.10 25.45 24.98
CA TYR A 125 -10.88 26.11 25.46
C TYR A 125 -11.03 26.82 26.82
N LYS A 126 -12.22 26.88 27.41
CA LYS A 126 -12.43 27.46 28.74
C LYS A 126 -12.01 26.52 29.86
N THR A 127 -11.89 25.23 29.58
CA THR A 127 -11.48 24.21 30.55
C THR A 127 -9.96 24.10 30.65
N TYR A 128 -9.42 23.73 31.82
CA TYR A 128 -7.99 23.49 32.02
C TYR A 128 -7.41 22.49 31.01
N GLN A 129 -8.13 21.38 30.76
CA GLN A 129 -7.70 20.39 29.78
C GLN A 129 -7.80 20.92 28.35
N GLY A 130 -8.89 21.63 28.02
CA GLY A 130 -9.09 22.21 26.70
C GLY A 130 -8.06 23.27 26.35
N LEU A 131 -7.73 24.17 27.27
CA LEU A 131 -6.70 25.20 27.07
C LEU A 131 -5.31 24.58 26.87
N ASN A 132 -4.92 23.61 27.70
CA ASN A 132 -3.65 22.89 27.53
C ASN A 132 -3.59 22.15 26.18
N SER A 133 -4.70 21.52 25.78
CA SER A 133 -4.79 20.81 24.51
C SER A 133 -4.76 21.77 23.31
N GLY A 134 -5.42 22.93 23.42
CA GLY A 134 -5.41 24.00 22.43
C GLY A 134 -4.02 24.61 22.26
N MET A 135 -3.31 24.88 23.36
CA MET A 135 -1.92 25.31 23.32
C MET A 135 -1.00 24.26 22.69
N GLY A 136 -1.22 22.98 23.01
CA GLY A 136 -0.50 21.85 22.39
C GLY A 136 -0.76 21.72 20.90
N MET A 137 -1.98 21.99 20.45
CA MET A 137 -2.34 22.03 19.05
C MET A 137 -1.60 23.15 18.30
N ILE A 138 -1.62 24.39 18.83
CA ILE A 138 -0.89 25.51 18.23
C ILE A 138 0.60 25.18 18.15
N PHE A 139 1.18 24.61 19.23
CA PHE A 139 2.57 24.15 19.25
C PHE A 139 2.86 23.10 18.17
N MET A 140 2.05 22.04 18.07
CA MET A 140 2.23 20.98 17.08
C MET A 140 2.05 21.47 15.64
N ALA A 141 1.01 22.26 15.36
CA ALA A 141 0.77 22.82 14.04
C ALA A 141 1.92 23.72 13.57
N THR A 142 2.46 24.52 14.49
CA THR A 142 3.66 25.37 14.31
C THR A 142 4.90 24.54 14.02
N LEU A 143 5.13 23.48 14.81
CA LEU A 143 6.26 22.57 14.68
C LEU A 143 6.26 21.86 13.32
N PHE A 144 5.14 21.25 12.93
CA PHE A 144 5.05 20.50 11.68
C PHE A 144 5.19 21.40 10.44
N ASN A 145 4.45 22.52 10.38
CA ASN A 145 4.57 23.46 9.25
C ASN A 145 5.99 24.04 9.14
N GLY A 146 6.61 24.31 10.28
CA GLY A 146 7.98 24.79 10.35
C GLY A 146 9.01 23.79 9.87
N MET A 147 8.95 22.54 10.37
CA MET A 147 9.90 21.49 10.02
C MET A 147 9.80 21.07 8.56
N ILE A 148 8.59 20.96 8.00
CA ILE A 148 8.39 20.63 6.58
C ILE A 148 9.05 21.70 5.71
N SER A 149 8.81 22.97 6.03
CA SER A 149 9.40 24.11 5.32
C SER A 149 10.92 24.18 5.42
N PHE A 150 11.48 23.79 6.57
CA PHE A 150 12.92 23.68 6.77
C PHE A 150 13.53 22.56 5.92
N GLN A 151 12.93 21.37 5.89
CA GLN A 151 13.47 20.24 5.13
C GLN A 151 13.38 20.44 3.63
N CYS A 152 12.25 20.94 3.13
CA CYS A 152 12.05 21.17 1.70
C CYS A 152 13.08 22.14 1.10
N VAL A 153 13.54 23.14 1.86
CA VAL A 153 14.48 24.13 1.33
C VAL A 153 15.93 23.63 1.30
N LEU A 154 16.29 22.65 2.14
CA LEU A 154 17.66 22.11 2.16
C LEU A 154 18.05 21.53 0.79
N SER A 155 17.18 20.70 0.21
CA SER A 155 17.41 20.05 -1.08
C SER A 155 17.44 21.02 -2.26
N VAL A 156 16.53 22.00 -2.27
CA VAL A 156 16.48 23.00 -3.35
C VAL A 156 17.69 23.94 -3.28
N ALA A 157 18.05 24.41 -2.09
CA ALA A 157 19.20 25.29 -1.92
C ALA A 157 20.53 24.55 -2.15
N SER A 158 20.63 23.26 -1.80
CA SER A 158 21.84 22.46 -1.99
C SER A 158 22.12 22.25 -3.48
N ALA A 159 21.06 21.97 -4.26
CA ALA A 159 21.13 21.79 -5.70
C ALA A 159 21.56 23.07 -6.44
N ASP A 160 20.97 24.24 -6.11
CA ASP A 160 21.30 25.51 -6.80
C ASP A 160 22.68 26.05 -6.43
N ARG A 161 23.19 25.71 -5.23
CA ARG A 161 24.52 26.14 -4.75
C ARG A 161 25.65 25.76 -5.70
N ALA A 162 25.57 24.60 -6.36
CA ALA A 162 26.58 24.17 -7.32
C ALA A 162 26.63 25.08 -8.56
N ALA A 163 25.47 25.50 -9.08
CA ALA A 163 25.38 26.43 -10.19
C ALA A 163 25.92 27.82 -9.79
N PHE A 164 25.57 28.29 -8.59
CA PHE A 164 26.08 29.55 -8.04
C PHE A 164 27.61 29.61 -8.00
N TYR A 165 28.29 28.55 -7.54
CA TYR A 165 29.75 28.54 -7.48
C TYR A 165 30.40 28.64 -8.87
N ARG A 166 29.84 27.95 -9.87
CA ARG A 166 30.30 28.02 -11.27
C ARG A 166 30.14 29.44 -11.83
N GLU A 167 28.96 30.01 -11.67
CA GLU A 167 28.63 31.36 -12.18
C GLU A 167 29.41 32.47 -11.47
N ARG A 168 29.74 32.25 -10.19
CA ARG A 168 30.60 33.13 -9.42
C ARG A 168 32.05 33.05 -9.88
N ALA A 169 32.55 31.86 -10.20
CA ALA A 169 33.90 31.66 -10.73
C ALA A 169 34.07 32.40 -12.08
N SER A 170 33.07 32.37 -12.94
CA SER A 170 33.03 33.11 -14.21
C SER A 170 32.70 34.61 -14.07
N GLN A 171 32.55 35.13 -12.84
CA GLN A 171 32.16 36.53 -12.56
C GLN A 171 30.88 36.99 -13.28
N THR A 172 29.95 36.08 -13.57
CA THR A 172 28.73 36.37 -14.34
C THR A 172 27.85 37.42 -13.65
N TYR A 173 27.75 37.37 -12.32
CA TYR A 173 26.99 38.33 -11.51
C TYR A 173 27.60 38.52 -10.10
N ASN A 174 27.09 39.49 -9.35
CA ASN A 174 27.46 39.71 -7.95
C ASN A 174 26.66 38.77 -7.02
N ALA A 175 27.34 38.13 -6.06
CA ALA A 175 26.72 37.28 -5.04
C ALA A 175 25.60 37.98 -4.24
N PHE A 176 25.70 39.30 -4.08
CA PHE A 176 24.64 40.10 -3.46
C PHE A 176 23.31 39.99 -4.23
N TRP A 177 23.33 40.05 -5.57
CA TRP A 177 22.09 39.99 -6.36
C TRP A 177 21.50 38.58 -6.41
N TYR A 178 22.33 37.54 -6.27
CA TYR A 178 21.85 36.17 -6.07
C TYR A 178 21.10 36.04 -4.74
N PHE A 179 21.68 36.57 -3.66
CA PHE A 179 21.03 36.63 -2.35
C PHE A 179 19.72 37.42 -2.38
N VAL A 180 19.67 38.56 -3.08
CA VAL A 180 18.44 39.35 -3.23
C VAL A 180 17.38 38.54 -3.98
N GLY A 181 17.75 37.90 -5.10
CA GLY A 181 16.87 37.04 -5.87
C GLY A 181 16.27 35.89 -5.04
N SER A 182 17.11 35.16 -4.29
CA SER A 182 16.65 34.06 -3.44
C SER A 182 15.85 34.52 -2.21
N THR A 183 16.04 35.77 -1.75
CA THR A 183 15.22 36.32 -0.66
C THR A 183 13.81 36.61 -1.14
N ILE A 184 13.69 37.42 -2.21
CA ILE A 184 12.43 38.05 -2.60
C ILE A 184 11.44 37.02 -3.15
N VAL A 185 11.93 36.03 -3.90
CA VAL A 185 11.07 35.03 -4.53
C VAL A 185 10.40 34.11 -3.51
N GLU A 186 11.01 33.89 -2.34
CA GLU A 186 10.44 33.03 -1.30
C GLU A 186 9.15 33.59 -0.69
N ILE A 187 9.04 34.93 -0.58
CA ILE A 187 7.99 35.60 0.20
C ILE A 187 6.58 35.29 -0.34
N PRO A 188 6.26 35.46 -1.64
CA PRO A 188 4.91 35.22 -2.14
C PRO A 188 4.45 33.76 -1.98
N TYR A 189 5.36 32.79 -2.16
CA TYR A 189 5.02 31.37 -2.03
C TYR A 189 4.74 30.97 -0.59
N VAL A 190 5.55 31.46 0.36
CA VAL A 190 5.31 31.20 1.78
C VAL A 190 3.99 31.83 2.23
N PHE A 191 3.77 33.12 1.95
CA PHE A 191 2.53 33.80 2.34
C PHE A 191 1.28 33.18 1.68
N GLY A 192 1.38 32.74 0.42
CA GLY A 192 0.28 32.03 -0.24
C GLY A 192 0.00 30.67 0.37
N GLY A 193 1.04 29.87 0.65
CA GLY A 193 0.88 28.54 1.27
C GLY A 193 0.32 28.59 2.68
N THR A 194 0.80 29.53 3.51
CA THR A 194 0.26 29.74 4.86
C THR A 194 -1.15 30.30 4.86
N LEU A 195 -1.52 31.11 3.86
CA LEU A 195 -2.89 31.61 3.76
C LEU A 195 -3.86 30.44 3.57
N VAL A 196 -3.51 29.48 2.72
CA VAL A 196 -4.30 28.26 2.52
C VAL A 196 -4.40 27.46 3.82
N PHE A 197 -3.29 27.31 4.56
CA PHE A 197 -3.32 26.66 5.87
C PHE A 197 -4.27 27.38 6.84
N THR A 198 -4.07 28.68 7.08
CA THR A 198 -4.84 29.45 8.06
C THR A 198 -6.31 29.57 7.67
N ALA A 199 -6.62 29.72 6.37
CA ALA A 199 -8.00 29.79 5.87
C ALA A 199 -8.82 28.52 6.16
N ILE A 200 -8.16 27.36 6.25
CA ILE A 200 -8.82 26.09 6.59
C ILE A 200 -8.77 25.85 8.10
N PHE A 201 -7.58 25.98 8.70
CA PHE A 201 -7.32 25.63 10.09
C PHE A 201 -8.06 26.55 11.08
N PHE A 202 -7.95 27.88 10.91
CA PHE A 202 -8.45 28.86 11.86
C PHE A 202 -9.97 28.73 12.12
N PRO A 203 -10.85 28.63 11.09
CA PRO A 203 -12.27 28.45 11.32
C PRO A 203 -12.64 27.04 11.80
N LEU A 204 -11.94 25.98 11.38
CA LEU A 204 -12.26 24.60 11.82
C LEU A 204 -12.07 24.42 13.32
N VAL A 205 -11.03 25.05 13.86
CA VAL A 205 -10.67 25.03 15.29
C VAL A 205 -11.55 25.98 16.12
N GLN A 206 -12.50 26.67 15.46
CA GLN A 206 -13.43 27.64 16.05
C GLN A 206 -12.78 28.93 16.58
N PHE A 207 -11.60 29.31 16.07
CA PHE A 207 -11.06 30.63 16.36
C PHE A 207 -11.84 31.70 15.60
N THR A 208 -12.07 32.85 16.26
CA THR A 208 -12.89 33.93 15.72
C THR A 208 -12.10 35.24 15.65
N GLY A 209 -12.64 36.22 14.91
CA GLY A 209 -12.02 37.55 14.74
C GLY A 209 -11.19 37.70 13.46
N PHE A 210 -11.56 38.69 12.63
CA PHE A 210 -10.85 38.97 11.37
C PHE A 210 -9.42 39.49 11.62
N PHE A 211 -9.23 40.34 12.63
CA PHE A 211 -7.90 40.85 12.98
C PHE A 211 -6.99 39.72 13.48
N ALA A 212 -7.50 38.87 14.38
CA ALA A 212 -6.80 37.69 14.85
C ALA A 212 -6.43 36.74 13.70
N PHE A 213 -7.34 36.50 12.75
CA PHE A 213 -7.07 35.71 11.54
C PHE A 213 -5.90 36.25 10.72
N VAL A 214 -5.90 37.55 10.40
CA VAL A 214 -4.83 38.17 9.60
C VAL A 214 -3.50 38.14 10.34
N MET A 215 -3.49 38.45 11.63
CA MET A 215 -2.27 38.45 12.45
C MET A 215 -1.72 37.03 12.64
N TYR A 216 -2.60 36.04 12.82
CA TYR A 216 -2.23 34.63 12.86
C TYR A 216 -1.55 34.23 11.55
N TRP A 217 -2.17 34.52 10.39
CA TRP A 217 -1.60 34.23 9.08
C TRP A 217 -0.23 34.88 8.86
N VAL A 218 -0.12 36.19 9.15
CA VAL A 218 1.15 36.93 8.96
C VAL A 218 2.24 36.38 9.88
N ASN A 219 1.94 36.08 11.13
CA ASN A 219 2.91 35.52 12.06
C ASN A 219 3.34 34.10 11.65
N THR A 220 2.41 33.23 11.28
CA THR A 220 2.73 31.89 10.73
C THR A 220 3.60 32.01 9.47
N SER A 221 3.35 33.00 8.62
CA SER A 221 4.18 33.28 7.44
C SER A 221 5.60 33.68 7.82
N PHE A 222 5.78 34.53 8.83
CA PHE A 222 7.10 34.92 9.31
C PHE A 222 7.85 33.78 9.98
N LEU A 223 7.18 32.93 10.77
CA LEU A 223 7.77 31.71 11.30
C LEU A 223 8.30 30.81 10.19
N ILE A 224 7.48 30.56 9.17
CA ILE A 224 7.87 29.69 8.07
C ILE A 224 9.03 30.32 7.29
N LEU A 225 8.99 31.62 7.01
CA LEU A 225 10.11 32.33 6.38
C LEU A 225 11.39 32.24 7.21
N MET A 226 11.28 32.40 8.52
CA MET A 226 12.43 32.30 9.45
C MET A 226 13.07 30.92 9.35
N LEU A 227 12.27 29.85 9.38
CA LEU A 227 12.77 28.47 9.27
C LEU A 227 13.31 28.16 7.87
N THR A 228 12.66 28.63 6.81
CA THR A 228 13.16 28.49 5.44
C THR A 228 14.50 29.20 5.25
N TYR A 229 14.65 30.42 5.77
CA TYR A 229 15.92 31.14 5.67
C TYR A 229 17.02 30.57 6.56
N MET A 230 16.65 29.99 7.71
CA MET A 230 17.59 29.23 8.52
C MET A 230 18.08 27.97 7.78
N GLY A 231 17.21 27.26 7.05
CA GLY A 231 17.60 26.15 6.18
C GLY A 231 18.59 26.57 5.09
N GLN A 232 18.30 27.67 4.37
CA GLN A 232 19.21 28.23 3.37
C GLN A 232 20.56 28.64 3.99
N MET A 233 20.54 29.25 5.18
CA MET A 233 21.75 29.61 5.92
C MET A 233 22.63 28.37 6.20
N PHE A 234 22.05 27.27 6.68
CA PHE A 234 22.79 26.03 6.94
C PHE A 234 23.41 25.44 5.67
N VAL A 235 22.67 25.41 4.56
CA VAL A 235 23.20 24.93 3.27
C VAL A 235 24.38 25.78 2.78
N TYR A 236 24.36 27.09 3.02
CA TYR A 236 25.46 27.96 2.61
C TYR A 236 26.67 27.89 3.54
N LEU A 237 26.48 27.55 4.82
CA LEU A 237 27.55 27.37 5.81
C LEU A 237 28.21 25.99 5.75
N LEU A 238 27.44 24.93 5.48
CA LEU A 238 27.85 23.54 5.68
C LEU A 238 28.20 22.85 4.35
N PRO A 239 29.07 21.82 4.35
CA PRO A 239 29.61 21.25 3.11
C PRO A 239 28.58 20.41 2.34
N SER A 240 27.70 19.68 3.02
CA SER A 240 26.71 18.78 2.39
C SER A 240 25.30 19.04 2.91
N GLU A 241 24.31 18.61 2.13
CA GLU A 241 22.91 18.62 2.52
C GLU A 241 22.64 17.77 3.76
N GLU A 242 23.27 16.58 3.84
CA GLU A 242 23.11 15.70 4.99
C GLU A 242 23.63 16.33 6.29
N VAL A 243 24.80 16.98 6.24
CA VAL A 243 25.35 17.67 7.42
C VAL A 243 24.47 18.86 7.80
N ALA A 244 23.94 19.60 6.82
CA ALA A 244 22.98 20.67 7.05
C ALA A 244 21.66 20.16 7.65
N GLY A 245 21.18 19.00 7.20
CA GLY A 245 19.99 18.33 7.74
C GLY A 245 20.20 17.86 9.17
N ILE A 246 21.29 17.15 9.46
CA ILE A 246 21.59 16.62 10.80
C ILE A 246 21.77 17.75 11.81
N ILE A 247 22.61 18.73 11.51
CA ILE A 247 22.84 19.88 12.41
C ILE A 247 21.56 20.73 12.52
N GLY A 248 20.86 20.92 11.40
CA GLY A 248 19.61 21.65 11.35
C GLY A 248 18.51 21.03 12.23
N ILE A 249 18.35 19.72 12.18
CA ILE A 249 17.43 18.98 13.04
C ILE A 249 17.87 19.10 14.50
N LEU A 250 19.16 18.90 14.80
CA LEU A 250 19.66 19.02 16.17
C LEU A 250 19.36 20.39 16.79
N VAL A 251 19.67 21.47 16.06
CA VAL A 251 19.42 22.85 16.51
C VAL A 251 17.93 23.13 16.64
N ASN A 252 17.11 22.72 15.66
CA ASN A 252 15.66 22.87 15.74
C ASN A 252 15.05 22.09 16.91
N SER A 253 15.49 20.87 17.18
CA SER A 253 15.00 20.06 18.31
C SER A 253 15.26 20.75 19.65
N VAL A 254 16.43 21.37 19.81
CA VAL A 254 16.73 22.18 21.00
C VAL A 254 15.80 23.39 21.09
N PHE A 255 15.64 24.14 19.99
CA PHE A 255 14.75 25.29 19.97
C PHE A 255 13.26 24.94 20.18
N PHE A 256 12.77 23.85 19.62
CA PHE A 256 11.39 23.39 19.82
C PHE A 256 11.15 22.93 21.26
N LEU A 257 12.15 22.34 21.92
CA LEU A 257 12.04 21.96 23.33
C LEU A 257 11.93 23.20 24.24
N PHE A 258 12.69 24.26 23.95
CA PHE A 258 12.71 25.50 24.73
C PHE A 258 11.77 26.58 24.18
N MET A 259 10.69 26.19 23.49
CA MET A 259 9.70 27.12 22.93
C MET A 259 8.69 27.62 23.97
N GLY A 260 8.61 26.99 25.15
CA GLY A 260 7.80 27.43 26.29
C GLY A 260 6.45 26.73 26.47
N PHE A 261 6.20 25.62 25.77
CA PHE A 261 4.99 24.80 25.95
C PHE A 261 5.24 23.54 26.79
N SER A 262 6.25 22.73 26.43
CA SER A 262 6.61 21.50 27.15
C SER A 262 8.14 21.34 27.21
N PRO A 263 8.79 21.73 28.33
CA PRO A 263 8.18 22.28 29.55
C PRO A 263 7.59 23.69 29.34
N PRO A 264 6.53 24.06 30.09
CA PRO A 264 5.97 25.40 30.08
C PRO A 264 6.98 26.41 30.63
N ALA A 265 6.88 27.67 30.20
CA ALA A 265 7.90 28.69 30.44
C ALA A 265 8.24 28.88 31.93
N ASN A 266 7.26 28.78 32.83
CA ASN A 266 7.45 28.93 34.28
C ASN A 266 8.17 27.74 34.94
N LEU A 267 8.16 26.56 34.32
CA LEU A 267 8.82 25.35 34.81
C LEU A 267 10.24 25.17 34.26
N ILE A 268 10.70 26.06 33.38
CA ILE A 268 12.07 26.01 32.86
C ILE A 268 13.05 26.33 34.00
N PRO A 269 13.98 25.43 34.35
CA PRO A 269 14.94 25.69 35.42
C PRO A 269 15.81 26.92 35.13
N GLN A 270 16.13 27.72 36.16
CA GLN A 270 16.90 28.96 36.02
C GLN A 270 18.22 28.78 35.22
N GLY A 271 18.89 27.64 35.37
CA GLY A 271 20.12 27.33 34.63
C GLY A 271 19.96 27.22 33.11
N TYR A 272 18.76 26.91 32.61
CA TYR A 272 18.45 26.77 31.18
C TYR A 272 17.60 27.94 30.64
N GLN A 273 17.30 28.95 31.46
CA GLN A 273 16.45 30.07 31.05
C GLN A 273 17.06 30.90 29.92
N TRP A 274 18.39 30.96 29.81
CA TRP A 274 19.06 31.61 28.67
C TRP A 274 18.71 30.93 27.33
N LEU A 275 18.52 29.60 27.33
CA LEU A 275 18.19 28.84 26.12
C LEU A 275 16.76 29.14 25.66
N TYR A 276 15.84 29.31 26.62
CA TYR A 276 14.53 29.89 26.36
C TYR A 276 14.67 31.27 25.73
N THR A 277 15.47 32.20 26.29
CA THR A 277 15.57 33.57 25.74
C THR A 277 16.10 33.68 24.31
N ILE A 278 17.05 32.82 23.91
CA ILE A 278 17.66 32.89 22.56
C ILE A 278 16.86 32.16 21.49
N THR A 279 15.86 31.36 21.87
CA THR A 279 15.08 30.52 20.96
C THR A 279 14.19 31.37 20.06
N PRO A 280 14.42 31.42 18.73
CA PRO A 280 13.65 32.28 17.83
C PRO A 280 12.17 31.90 17.71
N GLN A 281 11.88 30.59 17.67
CA GLN A 281 10.53 30.06 17.46
C GLN A 281 9.59 30.37 18.65
N ARG A 282 10.16 30.63 19.85
CA ARG A 282 9.37 30.99 21.05
C ARG A 282 8.54 32.24 20.82
N PHE A 283 9.10 33.23 20.12
CA PHE A 283 8.48 34.53 19.94
C PHE A 283 7.27 34.40 19.01
N SER A 284 7.40 33.57 17.97
CA SER A 284 6.26 33.23 17.11
C SER A 284 5.19 32.47 17.88
N LEU A 285 5.55 31.48 18.70
CA LEU A 285 4.57 30.72 19.48
C LEU A 285 3.84 31.61 20.49
N ALA A 286 4.58 32.48 21.18
CA ALA A 286 4.02 33.44 22.14
C ALA A 286 3.00 34.38 21.47
N ILE A 287 3.28 34.85 20.25
CA ILE A 287 2.31 35.63 19.47
C ILE A 287 1.05 34.81 19.17
N LEU A 288 1.18 33.57 18.68
CA LEU A 288 0.02 32.75 18.33
C LEU A 288 -0.85 32.42 19.56
N GLY A 289 -0.22 32.05 20.67
CA GLY A 289 -0.92 31.76 21.93
C GLY A 289 -1.59 33.02 22.51
N ALA A 290 -0.87 34.15 22.54
CA ALA A 290 -1.41 35.40 23.08
C ALA A 290 -2.55 36.00 22.23
N LEU A 291 -2.49 35.84 20.90
CA LEU A 291 -3.54 36.30 19.98
C LEU A 291 -4.87 35.55 20.19
N VAL A 292 -4.83 34.28 20.59
CA VAL A 292 -6.02 33.43 20.71
C VAL A 292 -6.53 33.37 22.15
N PHE A 293 -5.63 33.24 23.12
CA PHE A 293 -6.00 32.92 24.50
C PHE A 293 -5.78 34.08 25.50
N ALA A 294 -5.04 35.12 25.14
CA ALA A 294 -4.71 36.22 26.06
C ALA A 294 -5.41 37.55 25.71
N ASP A 295 -6.34 37.57 24.75
CA ASP A 295 -7.10 38.77 24.43
C ASP A 295 -8.19 39.02 25.48
N CYS A 296 -8.01 40.08 26.28
CA CYS A 296 -8.99 40.55 27.25
C CYS A 296 -8.78 42.05 27.54
N PRO A 297 -9.70 42.94 27.12
CA PRO A 297 -9.57 44.39 27.31
C PRO A 297 -9.66 44.84 28.77
N GLU A 298 -10.51 44.19 29.57
CA GLU A 298 -10.70 44.47 31.00
C GLU A 298 -10.63 43.16 31.79
N ASP A 299 -9.66 43.03 32.69
CA ASP A 299 -9.47 41.81 33.46
C ASP A 299 -10.59 41.64 34.51
N PRO A 300 -11.28 40.49 34.55
CA PRO A 300 -12.35 40.26 35.50
C PRO A 300 -11.80 40.09 36.93
N VAL A 301 -12.57 40.56 37.91
CA VAL A 301 -12.16 40.53 39.32
C VAL A 301 -12.84 39.36 40.04
N TYR A 302 -12.03 38.54 40.70
CA TYR A 302 -12.50 37.44 41.55
C TYR A 302 -12.73 37.92 42.98
N ASP A 303 -13.95 37.80 43.48
CA ASP A 303 -14.28 38.09 44.87
C ASP A 303 -14.15 36.81 45.73
N GLU A 304 -13.14 36.78 46.61
CA GLU A 304 -12.88 35.64 47.50
C GLU A 304 -14.00 35.39 48.51
N ALA A 305 -14.80 36.41 48.87
CA ALA A 305 -15.86 36.29 49.86
C ALA A 305 -17.12 35.64 49.27
N THR A 306 -17.47 35.97 48.02
CA THR A 306 -18.66 35.44 47.33
C THR A 306 -18.35 34.27 46.40
N LYS A 307 -17.08 33.98 46.11
CA LYS A 307 -16.60 32.96 45.14
C LYS A 307 -17.20 33.14 43.75
N THR A 308 -17.40 34.39 43.32
CA THR A 308 -17.98 34.74 42.03
C THR A 308 -17.09 35.71 41.27
N TRP A 309 -17.06 35.58 39.95
CA TRP A 309 -16.39 36.52 39.06
C TRP A 309 -17.30 37.71 38.73
N SER A 310 -16.73 38.92 38.71
CA SER A 310 -17.40 40.14 38.27
C SER A 310 -16.68 40.74 37.06
N GLY A 311 -17.44 41.29 36.11
CA GLY A 311 -16.86 41.92 34.90
C GLY A 311 -16.36 40.95 33.82
N VAL A 312 -16.94 39.75 33.70
CA VAL A 312 -16.52 38.75 32.69
C VAL A 312 -16.93 39.21 31.28
N GLY A 313 -15.94 39.52 30.44
CA GLY A 313 -16.13 39.85 29.03
C GLY A 313 -16.47 38.65 28.13
N SER A 314 -16.92 38.91 26.89
CA SER A 314 -17.28 37.87 25.91
C SER A 314 -16.08 37.15 25.27
N GLU A 315 -14.90 37.78 25.30
CA GLU A 315 -13.68 37.23 24.70
C GLU A 315 -13.18 36.01 25.47
N LEU A 316 -12.54 35.07 24.76
CA LEU A 316 -12.08 33.81 25.33
C LEU A 316 -11.10 34.01 26.50
N GLY A 317 -10.19 34.98 26.38
CA GLY A 317 -9.20 35.29 27.42
C GLY A 317 -9.81 35.83 28.73
N CYS A 318 -10.99 36.46 28.65
CA CYS A 318 -11.71 36.99 29.82
C CYS A 318 -12.53 35.93 30.56
N GLN A 319 -12.67 34.71 30.01
CA GLN A 319 -13.47 33.66 30.64
C GLN A 319 -12.70 33.05 31.83
N PRO A 320 -13.41 32.71 32.93
CA PRO A 320 -12.80 32.00 34.05
C PRO A 320 -12.39 30.59 33.63
N LEU A 321 -11.24 30.10 34.12
CA LEU A 321 -10.74 28.78 33.79
C LEU A 321 -11.51 27.69 34.56
N GLU A 322 -12.17 26.80 33.85
CA GLU A 322 -12.97 25.71 34.44
C GLU A 322 -12.13 24.45 34.70
N ASN A 323 -12.50 23.67 35.71
CA ASN A 323 -11.87 22.37 36.02
C ASN A 323 -10.35 22.41 36.28
N ALA A 324 -9.82 23.54 36.77
CA ALA A 324 -8.41 23.66 37.12
C ALA A 324 -8.08 22.91 38.44
N PRO A 325 -6.88 22.30 38.56
CA PRO A 325 -6.42 21.71 39.81
C PRO A 325 -6.36 22.75 40.94
N VAL A 326 -6.64 22.34 42.18
CA VAL A 326 -6.67 23.22 43.38
C VAL A 326 -5.38 24.06 43.54
N ALA A 327 -4.24 23.53 43.10
CA ALA A 327 -2.95 24.21 43.16
C ALA A 327 -2.86 25.49 42.27
N THR A 328 -3.73 25.61 41.26
CA THR A 328 -3.70 26.71 40.28
C THR A 328 -4.45 27.96 40.78
N GLY A 329 -5.36 27.80 41.75
CA GLY A 329 -6.23 28.89 42.21
C GLY A 329 -7.31 29.29 41.20
N ALA A 330 -8.09 30.33 41.53
CA ALA A 330 -9.09 30.91 40.62
C ALA A 330 -8.39 31.89 39.68
N VAL A 331 -8.23 31.50 38.42
CA VAL A 331 -7.56 32.28 37.36
C VAL A 331 -8.40 32.30 36.09
N THR A 332 -8.18 33.30 35.24
CA THR A 332 -8.78 33.37 33.90
C THR A 332 -7.94 32.63 32.87
N VAL A 333 -8.51 32.40 31.68
CA VAL A 333 -7.78 31.83 30.53
C VAL A 333 -6.55 32.70 30.18
N LYS A 334 -6.69 34.03 30.16
CA LYS A 334 -5.56 34.96 29.95
C LYS A 334 -4.48 34.80 31.03
N GLN A 335 -4.85 34.91 32.31
CA GLN A 335 -3.88 34.84 33.42
C GLN A 335 -3.13 33.51 33.42
N PHE A 336 -3.83 32.40 33.21
CA PHE A 336 -3.20 31.09 33.10
C PHE A 336 -2.22 31.02 31.92
N THR A 337 -2.60 31.56 30.77
CA THR A 337 -1.75 31.59 29.57
C THR A 337 -0.48 32.43 29.78
N GLU A 338 -0.60 33.55 30.47
CA GLU A 338 0.53 34.45 30.75
C GLU A 338 1.46 33.89 31.84
N ASP A 339 0.90 33.35 32.93
CA ASP A 339 1.69 32.88 34.07
C ASP A 339 2.34 31.51 33.85
N VAL A 340 1.65 30.60 33.15
CA VAL A 340 2.17 29.24 32.91
C VAL A 340 3.05 29.20 31.66
N PHE A 341 2.54 29.72 30.54
CA PHE A 341 3.25 29.63 29.25
C PHE A 341 4.10 30.86 28.92
N GLY A 342 4.00 31.95 29.68
CA GLY A 342 4.77 33.17 29.43
C GLY A 342 4.33 33.92 28.17
N MET A 343 3.11 33.70 27.68
CA MET A 343 2.63 34.24 26.40
C MET A 343 1.73 35.45 26.63
N LYS A 344 2.36 36.62 26.80
CA LYS A 344 1.67 37.87 27.16
C LYS A 344 1.09 38.61 25.97
N HIS A 345 -0.12 39.14 26.14
CA HIS A 345 -0.79 39.91 25.09
C HIS A 345 -0.08 41.24 24.80
N ASP A 346 0.40 41.94 25.84
CA ASP A 346 1.09 43.23 25.69
C ASP A 346 2.41 43.15 24.91
N GLU A 347 3.01 41.96 24.85
CA GLU A 347 4.32 41.74 24.21
C GLU A 347 4.22 41.35 22.73
N ILE A 348 3.01 41.22 22.16
CA ILE A 348 2.80 40.77 20.77
C ILE A 348 3.65 41.57 19.76
N TRP A 349 3.60 42.90 19.83
CA TRP A 349 4.35 43.77 18.90
C TRP A 349 5.86 43.67 19.06
N THR A 350 6.33 43.59 20.31
CA THR A 350 7.76 43.39 20.61
C THR A 350 8.23 42.06 20.05
N ASN A 351 7.44 41.00 20.22
CA ASN A 351 7.73 39.68 19.70
C ASN A 351 7.77 39.67 18.16
N PHE A 352 6.87 40.39 17.47
CA PHE A 352 6.90 40.54 16.01
C PHE A 352 8.21 41.15 15.51
N VAL A 353 8.65 42.23 16.16
CA VAL A 353 9.92 42.89 15.84
C VAL A 353 11.10 41.95 16.05
N VAL A 354 11.08 41.14 17.11
CA VAL A 354 12.13 40.16 17.39
C VAL A 354 12.17 39.05 16.34
N VAL A 355 11.02 38.52 15.91
CA VAL A 355 10.95 37.53 14.82
C VAL A 355 11.55 38.08 13.53
N LEU A 356 11.19 39.32 13.15
CA LEU A 356 11.77 40.00 12.00
C LEU A 356 13.28 40.21 12.14
N ALA A 357 13.76 40.55 13.34
CA ALA A 357 15.19 40.69 13.61
C ALA A 357 15.94 39.36 13.38
N PHE A 358 15.41 38.23 13.85
CA PHE A 358 16.00 36.91 13.59
C PHE A 358 16.03 36.55 12.10
N ILE A 359 14.95 36.84 11.37
CA ILE A 359 14.91 36.68 9.90
C ILE A 359 16.06 37.43 9.25
N VAL A 360 16.26 38.71 9.61
CA VAL A 360 17.35 39.53 9.08
C VAL A 360 18.71 38.97 9.46
N VAL A 361 18.91 38.53 10.70
CA VAL A 361 20.16 37.93 11.17
C VAL A 361 20.51 36.67 10.37
N PHE A 362 19.56 35.75 10.19
CA PHE A 362 19.79 34.54 9.38
C PHE A 362 20.11 34.86 7.93
N ARG A 363 19.45 35.87 7.33
CA ARG A 363 19.79 36.34 5.98
C ARG A 363 21.18 36.97 5.90
N LEU A 364 21.59 37.76 6.89
CA LEU A 364 22.93 38.37 6.92
C LEU A 364 24.03 37.30 7.04
N ILE A 365 23.84 36.31 7.91
CA ILE A 365 24.76 35.17 8.03
C ILE A 365 24.83 34.40 6.71
N ALA A 366 23.68 34.14 6.07
CA ALA A 366 23.60 33.51 4.76
C ALA A 366 24.35 34.31 3.66
N LEU A 367 24.23 35.64 3.64
CA LEU A 367 24.97 36.51 2.72
C LEU A 367 26.49 36.43 2.95
N VAL A 368 26.92 36.47 4.21
CA VAL A 368 28.34 36.36 4.57
C VAL A 368 28.87 34.98 4.17
N ALA A 369 28.11 33.92 4.43
CA ALA A 369 28.44 32.56 4.02
C ALA A 369 28.60 32.46 2.50
N LEU A 370 27.62 32.96 1.72
CA LEU A 370 27.70 33.01 0.25
C LEU A 370 28.90 33.80 -0.26
N ARG A 371 29.41 34.78 0.49
CA ARG A 371 30.57 35.60 0.11
C ARG A 371 31.90 34.97 0.48
N PHE A 372 32.02 34.33 1.63
CA PHE A 372 33.31 33.90 2.18
C PHE A 372 33.51 32.38 2.26
N VAL A 373 32.43 31.60 2.31
CA VAL A 373 32.50 30.14 2.37
C VAL A 373 32.50 29.59 0.94
N ASN A 374 33.45 28.72 0.64
CA ASN A 374 33.46 27.93 -0.60
C ASN A 374 33.75 26.47 -0.26
N SER A 375 32.71 25.65 -0.26
CA SER A 375 32.78 24.23 0.09
C SER A 375 33.45 23.36 -0.98
N GLN A 376 33.77 23.88 -2.18
CA GLN A 376 34.48 23.12 -3.23
C GLN A 376 35.94 22.80 -2.90
N LYS A 377 36.59 23.53 -1.97
CA LYS A 377 38.03 23.36 -1.66
C LYS A 377 38.34 22.36 -0.54
N ARG A 378 37.34 21.69 0.06
CA ARG A 378 37.56 20.86 1.25
C ARG A 378 36.91 19.48 1.25
N SER A 379 36.24 19.06 0.18
CA SER A 379 35.69 17.71 0.07
C SER A 379 36.52 16.84 -0.89
N VAL A 380 37.72 16.44 -0.45
CA VAL A 380 38.34 15.20 -0.93
C VAL A 380 38.13 14.16 0.16
N ALA A 381 36.90 13.67 0.25
CA ALA A 381 36.50 12.40 0.88
C ALA A 381 34.97 12.34 0.83
N SER A 382 34.46 11.20 0.37
CA SER A 382 33.05 10.79 0.36
C SER A 382 32.05 11.76 -0.28
N PHE A 383 31.72 11.52 -1.55
CA PHE A 383 30.32 11.32 -1.96
C PHE A 383 30.31 10.82 -3.42
N LEU A 384 29.99 9.54 -3.59
CA LEU A 384 29.74 8.92 -4.89
C LEU A 384 28.22 8.72 -5.01
N VAL A 385 27.69 9.16 -6.15
CA VAL A 385 26.45 8.71 -6.80
C VAL A 385 25.12 9.18 -6.18
N SER A 386 24.54 10.23 -6.77
CA SER A 386 23.12 10.20 -7.14
C SER A 386 23.03 10.33 -8.66
N PRO A 387 22.28 9.47 -9.37
CA PRO A 387 22.03 9.65 -10.79
C PRO A 387 20.83 10.61 -10.96
N LEU A 388 21.08 11.86 -11.32
CA LEU A 388 20.02 12.75 -11.80
C LEU A 388 19.65 12.36 -13.24
N ARG A 389 18.49 11.72 -13.38
CA ARG A 389 17.87 11.26 -14.63
C ARG A 389 17.30 12.42 -15.48
N PRO A 390 17.09 12.19 -16.80
CA PRO A 390 16.49 13.15 -17.71
C PRO A 390 14.98 13.34 -17.45
N GLN A 391 14.49 14.56 -17.64
CA GLN A 391 13.07 14.90 -17.61
C GLN A 391 12.27 14.08 -18.63
N ALA A 392 11.28 13.33 -18.14
CA ALA A 392 10.26 12.66 -18.93
C ALA A 392 9.20 13.67 -19.45
N PRO A 393 8.59 13.44 -20.63
CA PRO A 393 7.38 14.13 -21.03
C PRO A 393 6.20 13.70 -20.14
N ALA A 394 5.43 14.68 -19.70
CA ALA A 394 4.21 14.49 -18.92
C ALA A 394 3.11 13.78 -19.72
N ASP A 395 2.16 13.23 -18.96
CA ASP A 395 0.84 12.73 -19.35
C ASP A 395 0.72 11.23 -19.63
N ASP A 396 0.81 10.44 -18.56
CA ASP A 396 0.03 9.21 -18.39
C ASP A 396 -0.63 9.23 -16.99
N PRO A 397 -1.95 9.50 -16.88
CA PRO A 397 -2.64 9.58 -15.59
C PRO A 397 -3.10 8.21 -15.06
N SER A 398 -2.62 7.09 -15.61
CA SER A 398 -3.03 5.75 -15.17
C SER A 398 -2.10 5.07 -14.15
N VAL A 399 -1.08 5.77 -13.64
CA VAL A 399 -0.29 5.34 -12.48
C VAL A 399 -0.52 6.35 -11.34
N THR A 400 -1.52 6.08 -10.52
CA THR A 400 -2.09 6.93 -9.46
C THR A 400 -1.17 7.24 -8.27
N MET A 401 0.12 6.89 -8.31
CA MET A 401 1.09 7.13 -7.22
C MET A 401 2.43 7.70 -7.66
N THR A 402 2.48 8.51 -8.72
CA THR A 402 3.70 9.25 -9.11
C THR A 402 4.23 10.17 -8.00
N TRP A 403 3.34 10.65 -7.12
CA TRP A 403 3.72 11.47 -5.96
C TRP A 403 4.47 10.68 -4.88
N LEU A 404 4.09 9.41 -4.65
CA LEU A 404 4.69 8.58 -3.60
C LEU A 404 6.06 8.05 -4.03
N SER A 405 6.23 7.70 -5.32
CA SER A 405 7.54 7.40 -5.91
C SER A 405 8.49 8.60 -5.92
N ALA A 406 7.96 9.82 -6.06
CA ALA A 406 8.75 11.04 -5.98
C ALA A 406 9.21 11.37 -4.55
N ILE A 407 8.44 10.95 -3.53
CA ILE A 407 8.79 11.11 -2.11
C ILE A 407 9.79 10.05 -1.66
N THR A 408 9.65 8.80 -2.10
CA THR A 408 10.50 7.68 -1.65
C THR A 408 11.77 7.49 -2.48
N GLY A 409 11.92 8.21 -3.60
CA GLY A 409 13.04 8.02 -4.54
C GLY A 409 13.02 6.66 -5.25
N MET A 410 11.97 5.86 -5.05
CA MET A 410 11.79 4.57 -5.74
C MET A 410 11.23 4.82 -7.14
N GLU A 411 12.09 5.22 -8.08
CA GLU A 411 11.71 5.19 -9.49
C GLU A 411 11.70 3.74 -10.00
N SER A 412 10.55 3.27 -10.46
CA SER A 412 10.48 2.06 -11.27
C SER A 412 11.37 2.24 -12.51
N ARG A 413 12.12 1.20 -12.85
CA ARG A 413 12.98 1.17 -14.04
C ARG A 413 12.12 1.54 -15.25
N GLN A 414 12.56 2.53 -16.04
CA GLN A 414 11.91 2.84 -17.32
C GLN A 414 11.87 1.55 -18.14
N VAL A 415 10.66 1.05 -18.34
CA VAL A 415 10.40 0.00 -19.31
C VAL A 415 10.84 0.59 -20.66
N SER A 416 11.74 -0.10 -21.37
CA SER A 416 12.17 0.30 -22.71
C SER A 416 10.95 0.72 -23.53
N ASP A 417 11.01 1.84 -24.25
CA ASP A 417 9.90 2.37 -25.08
C ASP A 417 9.31 1.31 -26.02
N ARG A 418 10.09 0.26 -26.34
CA ARG A 418 9.66 -0.92 -27.10
C ARG A 418 8.50 -1.70 -26.44
N PHE A 419 8.32 -1.58 -25.12
CA PHE A 419 7.27 -2.26 -24.33
C PHE A 419 6.33 -1.26 -23.63
N ALA A 420 6.38 0.03 -23.96
CA ALA A 420 5.43 1.00 -23.43
C ALA A 420 4.03 0.72 -24.02
N LEU A 421 3.03 0.57 -23.14
CA LEU A 421 1.65 0.36 -23.57
C LEU A 421 1.13 1.62 -24.30
N PRO A 422 0.31 1.47 -25.35
CA PRO A 422 -0.28 2.60 -26.03
C PRO A 422 -1.19 3.41 -25.09
N ARG A 423 -1.20 4.74 -25.25
CA ARG A 423 -2.06 5.64 -24.46
C ARG A 423 -3.53 5.23 -24.60
N LYS A 424 -4.18 4.93 -23.47
CA LYS A 424 -5.60 4.54 -23.43
C LYS A 424 -6.50 5.69 -23.86
N THR A 425 -7.47 5.42 -24.73
CA THR A 425 -8.50 6.41 -25.15
C THR A 425 -9.46 6.73 -23.99
N TRP A 426 -10.18 7.86 -24.06
CA TRP A 426 -11.16 8.24 -23.02
C TRP A 426 -12.26 7.17 -22.84
N PHE A 427 -12.69 6.55 -23.94
CA PHE A 427 -13.65 5.44 -23.90
C PHE A 427 -13.07 4.19 -23.19
N GLN A 428 -11.81 3.83 -23.46
CA GLN A 428 -11.13 2.74 -22.74
C GLN A 428 -10.96 3.06 -21.25
N ARG A 429 -10.79 4.33 -20.86
CA ARG A 429 -10.80 4.73 -19.45
C ARG A 429 -12.16 4.54 -18.81
N ALA A 430 -13.23 4.94 -19.49
CA ALA A 430 -14.60 4.71 -19.04
C ALA A 430 -14.92 3.20 -18.91
N GLN A 431 -14.47 2.37 -19.84
CA GLN A 431 -14.61 0.90 -19.79
C GLN A 431 -13.84 0.27 -18.62
N ASN A 432 -12.68 0.83 -18.25
CA ASN A 432 -11.94 0.36 -17.08
C ASN A 432 -12.63 0.77 -15.77
N LEU A 433 -13.30 1.92 -15.72
CA LEU A 433 -14.02 2.36 -14.52
C LEU A 433 -15.35 1.60 -14.34
N ALA A 434 -16.10 1.45 -15.43
CA ALA A 434 -17.40 0.77 -15.46
C ALA A 434 -17.37 -0.38 -16.50
N PRO A 435 -17.02 -1.61 -16.09
CA PRO A 435 -16.90 -2.77 -16.96
C PRO A 435 -18.19 -3.13 -17.71
N ILE A 436 -19.36 -2.64 -17.28
CA ILE A 436 -20.62 -2.76 -18.03
C ILE A 436 -20.53 -2.24 -19.46
N LEU A 437 -19.74 -1.19 -19.70
CA LEU A 437 -19.52 -0.64 -21.05
C LEU A 437 -18.65 -1.54 -21.93
N ARG A 438 -18.01 -2.57 -21.35
CA ARG A 438 -17.22 -3.58 -22.06
C ARG A 438 -18.05 -4.81 -22.37
N TRP A 439 -18.78 -5.35 -21.39
CA TRP A 439 -19.50 -6.62 -21.57
C TRP A 439 -20.89 -6.44 -22.21
N LEU A 440 -21.60 -5.34 -21.93
CA LEU A 440 -22.96 -5.13 -22.46
C LEU A 440 -23.01 -5.06 -24.00
N PRO A 441 -22.08 -4.40 -24.72
CA PRO A 441 -22.06 -4.40 -26.18
C PRO A 441 -21.66 -5.76 -26.80
N GLN A 442 -20.98 -6.61 -26.03
CA GLN A 442 -20.52 -7.94 -26.45
C GLN A 442 -21.53 -9.04 -26.12
N TYR A 443 -22.67 -8.68 -25.52
CA TYR A 443 -23.67 -9.61 -25.02
C TYR A 443 -24.49 -10.26 -26.14
N GLN A 444 -24.54 -11.60 -26.18
CA GLN A 444 -25.28 -12.33 -27.20
C GLN A 444 -26.65 -12.77 -26.68
N VAL A 445 -27.67 -11.93 -26.92
CA VAL A 445 -29.04 -12.11 -26.40
C VAL A 445 -29.65 -13.48 -26.71
N GLY A 446 -29.36 -14.06 -27.89
CA GLY A 446 -29.94 -15.35 -28.29
C GLY A 446 -29.44 -16.56 -27.49
N GLN A 447 -28.19 -16.48 -26.99
CA GLN A 447 -27.52 -17.56 -26.28
C GLN A 447 -27.51 -17.32 -24.77
N ASP A 448 -27.01 -16.16 -24.32
CA ASP A 448 -26.69 -15.90 -22.91
C ASP A 448 -27.92 -15.57 -22.06
N LEU A 449 -28.97 -14.97 -22.65
CA LEU A 449 -30.13 -14.48 -21.90
C LEU A 449 -30.86 -15.58 -21.14
N LYS A 450 -30.98 -16.77 -21.76
CA LYS A 450 -31.70 -17.90 -21.15
C LYS A 450 -30.98 -18.40 -19.89
N PHE A 451 -29.66 -18.41 -19.94
CA PHE A 451 -28.79 -18.85 -18.85
C PHE A 451 -28.78 -17.84 -17.70
N ASP A 452 -28.63 -16.55 -18.03
CA ASP A 452 -28.61 -15.48 -17.03
C ASP A 452 -29.98 -15.31 -16.34
N ILE A 453 -31.10 -15.54 -17.05
CA ILE A 453 -32.45 -15.57 -16.44
C ILE A 453 -32.57 -16.71 -15.43
N VAL A 454 -32.18 -17.94 -15.79
CA VAL A 454 -32.25 -19.06 -14.85
C VAL A 454 -31.33 -18.84 -13.65
N ALA A 455 -30.13 -18.32 -13.89
CA ALA A 455 -29.19 -17.99 -12.83
C ALA A 455 -29.76 -16.92 -11.89
N GLY A 456 -30.30 -15.83 -12.44
CA GLY A 456 -30.89 -14.75 -11.66
C GLY A 456 -32.10 -15.19 -10.83
N ILE A 457 -33.00 -16.00 -11.38
CA ILE A 457 -34.17 -16.52 -10.65
C ILE A 457 -33.73 -17.46 -9.51
N THR A 458 -32.80 -18.38 -9.79
CA THR A 458 -32.32 -19.35 -8.78
C THR A 458 -31.56 -18.66 -7.66
N VAL A 459 -30.72 -17.66 -7.97
CA VAL A 459 -30.02 -16.85 -6.97
C VAL A 459 -31.01 -15.99 -6.17
N ALA A 460 -31.99 -15.33 -6.79
CA ALA A 460 -32.97 -14.53 -6.06
C ALA A 460 -33.78 -15.33 -5.05
N MET A 461 -34.24 -16.52 -5.43
CA MET A 461 -35.01 -17.41 -4.55
C MET A 461 -34.19 -17.90 -3.35
N MET A 462 -32.87 -18.04 -3.49
CA MET A 462 -31.97 -18.36 -2.40
C MET A 462 -31.62 -17.13 -1.55
N LEU A 463 -31.44 -15.97 -2.20
CA LEU A 463 -30.97 -14.74 -1.59
C LEU A 463 -31.98 -14.14 -0.61
N ILE A 464 -33.28 -14.17 -0.92
CA ILE A 464 -34.34 -13.59 -0.06
C ILE A 464 -34.33 -14.20 1.35
N PRO A 465 -34.47 -15.53 1.54
CA PRO A 465 -34.32 -16.16 2.85
C PRO A 465 -32.99 -15.88 3.54
N GLN A 466 -31.90 -15.92 2.78
CA GLN A 466 -30.56 -15.79 3.31
C GLN A 466 -30.36 -14.39 3.91
N GLU A 467 -30.78 -13.34 3.21
CA GLU A 467 -30.61 -11.96 3.67
C GLU A 467 -31.49 -11.63 4.89
N VAL A 468 -32.73 -12.13 4.92
CA VAL A 468 -33.58 -12.04 6.12
C VAL A 468 -32.88 -12.67 7.32
N SER A 469 -32.27 -13.84 7.14
CA SER A 469 -31.49 -14.48 8.18
C SER A 469 -30.24 -13.69 8.58
N LEU A 470 -29.49 -13.13 7.61
CA LEU A 470 -28.27 -12.39 7.89
C LEU A 470 -28.54 -11.08 8.64
N SER A 471 -29.65 -10.38 8.36
CA SER A 471 -30.08 -9.23 9.17
C SER A 471 -30.35 -9.60 10.62
N THR A 472 -30.93 -10.78 10.89
CA THR A 472 -31.11 -11.22 12.28
C THR A 472 -29.80 -11.51 13.01
N ILE A 473 -28.73 -11.87 12.28
CA ILE A 473 -27.37 -11.99 12.85
C ILE A 473 -26.76 -10.63 13.16
N MET A 474 -27.03 -9.63 12.31
CA MET A 474 -26.60 -8.25 12.54
C MET A 474 -27.40 -7.53 13.65
N HIS A 475 -28.39 -8.20 14.24
CA HIS A 475 -29.35 -7.63 15.19
C HIS A 475 -30.18 -6.48 14.61
N VAL A 476 -30.27 -6.37 13.29
CA VAL A 476 -31.07 -5.32 12.60
C VAL A 476 -32.38 -5.90 12.06
N PRO A 477 -33.42 -5.07 11.88
CA PRO A 477 -34.67 -5.50 11.27
C PRO A 477 -34.49 -6.18 9.92
N ALA A 478 -35.31 -7.20 9.65
CA ALA A 478 -35.16 -8.11 8.51
C ALA A 478 -35.15 -7.43 7.12
N HIS A 479 -35.86 -6.30 7.00
CA HIS A 479 -35.97 -5.57 5.75
C HIS A 479 -34.64 -4.95 5.29
N HIS A 480 -33.73 -4.60 6.20
CA HIS A 480 -32.42 -4.05 5.84
C HIS A 480 -31.53 -5.05 5.10
N GLY A 481 -31.69 -6.35 5.37
CA GLY A 481 -31.05 -7.40 4.57
C GLY A 481 -31.59 -7.40 3.13
N LEU A 482 -32.91 -7.33 2.97
CA LEU A 482 -33.56 -7.28 1.66
C LEU A 482 -33.19 -6.01 0.87
N TYR A 483 -33.02 -4.87 1.54
CA TYR A 483 -32.51 -3.64 0.91
C TYR A 483 -31.09 -3.82 0.36
N THR A 484 -30.26 -4.57 1.09
CA THR A 484 -28.89 -4.91 0.67
C THR A 484 -28.91 -5.82 -0.56
N ALA A 485 -29.78 -6.83 -0.58
CA ALA A 485 -29.97 -7.68 -1.76
C ALA A 485 -30.59 -6.97 -2.97
N ALA A 486 -31.37 -5.93 -2.76
CA ALA A 486 -31.88 -5.12 -3.88
C ALA A 486 -30.78 -4.20 -4.44
N THR A 487 -29.95 -3.60 -3.58
CA THR A 487 -29.03 -2.52 -3.98
C THR A 487 -27.66 -3.02 -4.43
N ALA A 488 -27.03 -3.91 -3.65
CA ALA A 488 -25.64 -4.29 -3.87
C ALA A 488 -25.37 -5.03 -5.20
N PRO A 489 -26.20 -6.01 -5.63
CA PRO A 489 -25.96 -6.73 -6.89
C PRO A 489 -26.05 -5.82 -8.11
N LEU A 490 -26.93 -4.81 -8.08
CA LEU A 490 -27.10 -3.85 -9.16
C LEU A 490 -25.87 -2.97 -9.35
N ILE A 491 -25.36 -2.40 -8.26
CA ILE A 491 -24.16 -1.54 -8.32
C ILE A 491 -22.93 -2.38 -8.69
N TYR A 492 -22.83 -3.59 -8.16
CA TYR A 492 -21.76 -4.49 -8.52
C TYR A 492 -21.79 -4.91 -10.01
N ALA A 493 -22.97 -5.12 -10.61
CA ALA A 493 -23.08 -5.44 -12.03
C ALA A 493 -22.55 -4.33 -12.96
N ILE A 494 -22.54 -3.07 -12.48
CA ILE A 494 -22.07 -1.90 -13.23
C ILE A 494 -20.54 -1.76 -13.13
N PHE A 495 -19.99 -1.93 -11.92
CA PHE A 495 -18.60 -1.58 -11.60
C PHE A 495 -17.67 -2.78 -11.33
N GLY A 496 -18.21 -3.97 -11.04
CA GLY A 496 -17.43 -5.18 -10.79
C GLY A 496 -16.77 -5.75 -12.04
N SER A 497 -15.67 -6.48 -11.88
CA SER A 497 -14.95 -7.10 -13.00
C SER A 497 -15.31 -8.59 -13.18
N SER A 498 -15.63 -9.30 -12.10
CA SER A 498 -16.06 -10.70 -12.18
C SER A 498 -17.42 -10.84 -12.88
N THR A 499 -17.55 -11.84 -13.73
CA THR A 499 -18.78 -12.15 -14.49
C THR A 499 -19.85 -12.89 -13.68
N VAL A 500 -19.45 -13.57 -12.60
CA VAL A 500 -20.32 -14.48 -11.82
C VAL A 500 -20.44 -14.13 -10.34
N LEU A 501 -19.55 -13.27 -9.80
CA LEU A 501 -19.60 -12.91 -8.38
C LEU A 501 -20.95 -12.27 -8.02
N SER A 502 -21.61 -12.82 -7.00
CA SER A 502 -22.87 -12.29 -6.48
C SER A 502 -22.63 -11.56 -5.16
N VAL A 503 -22.84 -10.24 -5.17
CA VAL A 503 -22.53 -9.32 -4.06
C VAL A 503 -23.81 -8.91 -3.34
N ALA A 504 -23.87 -9.16 -2.03
CA ALA A 504 -24.98 -8.83 -1.10
C ALA A 504 -24.40 -8.85 0.33
N SER A 505 -25.15 -9.19 1.38
CA SER A 505 -24.56 -9.33 2.73
C SER A 505 -23.76 -10.63 2.84
N GLY A 506 -22.54 -10.60 3.37
CA GLY A 506 -21.76 -11.81 3.64
C GLY A 506 -22.04 -12.34 5.02
N SER A 507 -21.97 -13.66 5.21
CA SER A 507 -22.19 -14.27 6.53
C SER A 507 -21.11 -13.87 7.53
N GLU A 508 -19.85 -13.73 7.09
CA GLU A 508 -18.73 -13.32 7.93
C GLU A 508 -18.84 -11.84 8.32
N VAL A 509 -19.23 -11.00 7.36
CA VAL A 509 -19.43 -9.55 7.57
C VAL A 509 -20.65 -9.31 8.45
N ALA A 510 -21.74 -10.06 8.27
CA ALA A 510 -22.93 -9.96 9.10
C ALA A 510 -22.66 -10.37 10.56
N LEU A 511 -21.85 -11.40 10.79
CA LEU A 511 -21.44 -11.79 12.14
C LEU A 511 -20.59 -10.70 12.80
N LEU A 512 -19.62 -10.14 12.07
CA LEU A 512 -18.77 -9.06 12.57
C LEU A 512 -19.56 -7.79 12.86
N VAL A 513 -20.43 -7.36 11.94
CA VAL A 513 -21.32 -6.21 12.13
C VAL A 513 -22.27 -6.48 13.30
N GLY A 514 -22.79 -7.70 13.43
CA GLY A 514 -23.56 -8.14 14.59
C GLY A 514 -22.82 -7.89 15.89
N THR A 515 -21.58 -8.39 16.03
CA THR A 515 -20.77 -8.17 17.25
C THR A 515 -20.46 -6.70 17.55
N ILE A 516 -20.45 -5.83 16.54
CA ILE A 516 -20.24 -4.38 16.71
C ILE A 516 -21.53 -3.69 17.17
N LEU A 517 -22.68 -4.14 16.66
CA LEU A 517 -24.00 -3.56 16.87
C LEU A 517 -24.75 -4.15 18.08
N GLU A 518 -24.25 -5.23 18.66
CA GLU A 518 -24.88 -5.97 19.75
C GLU A 518 -24.91 -5.16 21.06
N ASP A 519 -23.88 -4.34 21.32
CA ASP A 519 -23.78 -3.49 22.51
C ASP A 519 -24.72 -2.26 22.48
N ILE A 520 -25.42 -2.02 21.36
CA ILE A 520 -26.35 -0.91 21.18
C ILE A 520 -27.77 -1.38 21.55
N GLU A 521 -28.35 -0.82 22.60
CA GLU A 521 -29.69 -1.21 23.07
C GLU A 521 -30.80 -0.72 22.13
N ASP A 522 -30.70 0.52 21.62
CA ASP A 522 -31.71 1.13 20.76
C ASP A 522 -31.66 0.62 19.32
N ASP A 523 -32.82 0.22 18.78
CA ASP A 523 -32.93 -0.34 17.43
C ASP A 523 -32.64 0.69 16.33
N ASP A 524 -33.08 1.93 16.51
CA ASP A 524 -32.89 2.99 15.52
C ASP A 524 -31.42 3.46 15.49
N GLU A 525 -30.78 3.58 16.65
CA GLU A 525 -29.34 3.84 16.77
C GLU A 525 -28.52 2.70 16.15
N ARG A 526 -28.91 1.44 16.37
CA ARG A 526 -28.24 0.26 15.81
C ARG A 526 -28.27 0.28 14.28
N VAL A 527 -29.43 0.58 13.70
CA VAL A 527 -29.60 0.72 12.24
C VAL A 527 -28.77 1.90 11.71
N ALA A 528 -28.80 3.04 12.38
CA ALA A 528 -28.03 4.22 11.98
C ALA A 528 -26.52 3.94 11.96
N THR A 529 -26.03 3.23 12.99
CA THR A 529 -24.63 2.82 13.11
C THR A 529 -24.27 1.82 12.00
N GLY A 530 -25.12 0.84 11.72
CA GLY A 530 -24.92 -0.13 10.63
C GLY A 530 -24.83 0.52 9.24
N ILE A 531 -25.69 1.50 8.98
CA ILE A 531 -25.69 2.29 7.73
C ILE A 531 -24.40 3.11 7.61
N MET A 532 -23.95 3.73 8.71
CA MET A 532 -22.70 4.48 8.72
C MET A 532 -21.49 3.56 8.48
N ILE A 533 -21.46 2.37 9.08
CA ILE A 533 -20.43 1.37 8.85
C ILE A 533 -20.41 0.92 7.38
N ALA A 534 -21.58 0.74 6.75
CA ALA A 534 -21.66 0.39 5.32
C ALA A 534 -21.04 1.48 4.43
N PHE A 535 -21.38 2.74 4.69
CA PHE A 535 -20.83 3.87 3.94
C PHE A 535 -19.32 4.05 4.17
N LEU A 536 -18.87 4.09 5.43
CA LEU A 536 -17.46 4.29 5.77
C LEU A 536 -16.59 3.14 5.29
N SER A 537 -17.04 1.88 5.43
CA SER A 537 -16.29 0.73 4.92
C SER A 537 -16.14 0.80 3.40
N GLY A 538 -17.19 1.17 2.66
CA GLY A 538 -17.12 1.43 1.22
C GLY A 538 -16.16 2.56 0.84
N ALA A 539 -16.18 3.68 1.59
CA ALA A 539 -15.28 4.80 1.37
C ALA A 539 -13.81 4.41 1.63
N ILE A 540 -13.55 3.62 2.68
CA ILE A 540 -12.22 3.08 2.99
C ILE A 540 -11.73 2.16 1.88
N LEU A 541 -12.57 1.28 1.34
CA LEU A 541 -12.21 0.42 0.20
C LEU A 541 -11.83 1.25 -1.04
N LEU A 542 -12.58 2.32 -1.33
CA LEU A 542 -12.24 3.24 -2.43
C LEU A 542 -10.95 4.01 -2.16
N LEU A 543 -10.68 4.40 -0.92
CA LEU A 543 -9.42 5.03 -0.51
C LEU A 543 -8.24 4.06 -0.67
N VAL A 544 -8.39 2.79 -0.26
CA VAL A 544 -7.41 1.72 -0.49
C VAL A 544 -7.12 1.55 -1.98
N ARG A 545 -8.14 1.67 -2.86
CA ARG A 545 -7.92 1.69 -4.32
C ARG A 545 -7.15 2.94 -4.77
N ILE A 546 -7.55 4.14 -4.33
CA ILE A 546 -6.88 5.39 -4.74
C ILE A 546 -5.40 5.34 -4.36
N LEU A 547 -5.08 4.70 -3.24
CA LEU A 547 -3.73 4.48 -2.76
C LEU A 547 -3.03 3.26 -3.40
N ASN A 548 -3.63 2.58 -4.38
CA ASN A 548 -3.14 1.34 -5.01
C ASN A 548 -2.69 0.26 -4.01
N LEU A 549 -3.31 0.23 -2.83
CA LEU A 549 -3.03 -0.74 -1.78
C LEU A 549 -3.79 -2.07 -2.00
N SER A 550 -4.39 -2.26 -3.18
CA SER A 550 -5.03 -3.52 -3.57
C SER A 550 -4.06 -4.70 -3.58
N GLN A 551 -2.76 -4.44 -3.83
CA GLN A 551 -1.69 -5.44 -3.78
C GLN A 551 -1.48 -6.02 -2.38
N ILE A 552 -1.97 -5.35 -1.32
CA ILE A 552 -1.95 -5.92 0.03
C ILE A 552 -2.70 -7.26 0.06
N ALA A 553 -3.72 -7.45 -0.80
CA ALA A 553 -4.43 -8.73 -0.96
C ALA A 553 -3.50 -9.91 -1.31
N ASP A 554 -2.37 -9.65 -1.98
CA ASP A 554 -1.43 -10.70 -2.39
C ASP A 554 -0.53 -11.16 -1.24
N PHE A 555 -0.46 -10.40 -0.14
CA PHE A 555 0.28 -10.80 1.06
C PHE A 555 -0.48 -11.82 1.92
N PHE A 556 -1.78 -12.02 1.66
CA PHE A 556 -2.57 -13.05 2.35
C PHE A 556 -2.33 -14.41 1.72
N SER A 557 -1.63 -15.27 2.45
CA SER A 557 -1.37 -16.63 1.99
C SER A 557 -2.66 -17.45 1.93
N ARG A 558 -2.77 -18.35 0.95
CA ARG A 558 -3.92 -19.26 0.83
C ARG A 558 -4.19 -20.05 2.13
N PRO A 559 -3.17 -20.59 2.84
CA PRO A 559 -3.39 -21.29 4.11
C PRO A 559 -4.07 -20.43 5.20
N VAL A 560 -3.76 -19.14 5.28
CA VAL A 560 -4.39 -18.23 6.25
C VAL A 560 -5.87 -18.04 5.90
N MET A 561 -6.17 -17.75 4.62
CA MET A 561 -7.54 -17.58 4.16
C MET A 561 -8.37 -18.86 4.34
N GLY A 562 -7.82 -20.03 4.01
CA GLY A 562 -8.49 -21.32 4.19
C GLY A 562 -8.80 -21.62 5.67
N GLY A 563 -7.85 -21.33 6.57
CA GLY A 563 -8.03 -21.51 8.01
C GLY A 563 -9.06 -20.54 8.60
N PHE A 564 -8.99 -19.27 8.21
CA PHE A 564 -9.92 -18.22 8.63
C PHE A 564 -11.36 -18.51 8.15
N ILE A 565 -11.55 -18.80 6.86
CA ILE A 565 -12.89 -19.11 6.29
C ILE A 565 -13.47 -20.37 6.94
N SER A 566 -12.65 -21.40 7.17
CA SER A 566 -13.10 -22.63 7.83
C SER A 566 -13.53 -22.40 9.29
N ALA A 567 -12.81 -21.56 10.03
CA ALA A 567 -13.18 -21.17 11.39
C ALA A 567 -14.42 -20.27 11.41
N GLY A 568 -14.51 -19.31 10.49
CA GLY A 568 -15.68 -18.44 10.31
C GLY A 568 -16.95 -19.25 10.05
N GLY A 569 -16.88 -20.27 9.18
CA GLY A 569 -18.00 -21.20 8.94
C GLY A 569 -18.47 -21.91 10.22
N LEU A 570 -17.55 -22.33 11.09
CA LEU A 570 -17.89 -22.97 12.37
C LEU A 570 -18.48 -21.98 13.38
N LEU A 571 -17.93 -20.76 13.47
CA LEU A 571 -18.45 -19.69 14.33
C LEU A 571 -19.87 -19.28 13.92
N ILE A 572 -20.13 -19.17 12.62
CA ILE A 572 -21.46 -18.91 12.08
C ILE A 572 -22.43 -20.02 12.52
N MET A 573 -22.06 -21.29 12.36
CA MET A 573 -22.89 -22.41 12.82
C MET A 573 -23.17 -22.34 14.33
N LEU A 574 -22.15 -22.01 15.14
CA LEU A 574 -22.29 -21.87 16.58
C LEU A 574 -23.25 -20.74 16.96
N SER A 575 -23.18 -19.58 16.29
CA SER A 575 -24.06 -18.42 16.52
C SER A 575 -25.53 -18.72 16.25
N GLN A 576 -25.81 -19.65 15.32
CA GLN A 576 -27.17 -20.01 14.94
C GLN A 576 -27.76 -21.14 15.78
N PHE A 577 -26.92 -21.86 16.52
CA PHE A 577 -27.38 -23.00 17.31
C PHE A 577 -28.40 -22.61 18.38
N GLN A 578 -28.27 -21.42 18.99
CA GLN A 578 -29.24 -20.89 19.94
C GLN A 578 -30.64 -20.64 19.33
N ASN A 579 -30.68 -20.21 18.06
CA ASN A 579 -31.94 -19.97 17.34
C ASN A 579 -32.66 -21.29 16.99
N VAL A 580 -31.91 -22.38 16.79
CA VAL A 580 -32.47 -23.74 16.62
C VAL A 580 -33.00 -24.29 17.94
N LEU A 581 -32.29 -24.07 19.05
CA LEU A 581 -32.76 -24.45 20.39
C LEU A 581 -33.93 -23.59 20.89
N GLY A 582 -34.14 -22.41 20.30
CA GLY A 582 -35.17 -21.46 20.72
C GLY A 582 -34.86 -20.79 22.06
N VAL A 583 -33.58 -20.74 22.46
CA VAL A 583 -33.13 -20.14 23.74
C VAL A 583 -32.43 -18.82 23.46
N SER A 584 -32.66 -17.80 24.30
CA SER A 584 -31.88 -16.56 24.32
C SER A 584 -30.77 -16.66 25.36
N LEU A 585 -29.52 -16.73 24.91
CA LEU A 585 -28.34 -16.76 25.79
C LEU A 585 -27.77 -15.35 25.99
N GLY A 586 -27.09 -15.14 27.12
CA GLY A 586 -26.39 -13.88 27.40
C GLY A 586 -25.08 -13.78 26.62
N HIS A 587 -24.59 -12.56 26.42
CA HIS A 587 -23.40 -12.28 25.63
C HIS A 587 -22.15 -12.96 26.23
N SER A 588 -21.29 -13.49 25.36
CA SER A 588 -19.92 -13.84 25.74
C SER A 588 -18.92 -13.24 24.76
N THR A 589 -17.86 -12.65 25.30
CA THR A 589 -16.76 -12.03 24.54
C THR A 589 -16.01 -13.04 23.69
N TYR A 590 -15.92 -14.31 24.13
CA TYR A 590 -15.17 -15.34 23.41
C TYR A 590 -16.05 -16.52 22.98
N PRO A 591 -15.88 -17.07 21.76
CA PRO A 591 -16.68 -18.20 21.29
C PRO A 591 -16.67 -19.46 22.18
N PRO A 592 -15.57 -19.86 22.84
CA PRO A 592 -15.59 -20.98 23.78
C PRO A 592 -16.54 -20.79 24.96
N GLN A 593 -16.75 -19.55 25.40
CA GLN A 593 -17.71 -19.24 26.47
C GLN A 593 -19.14 -19.44 25.98
N ASN A 594 -19.46 -19.08 24.72
CA ASN A 594 -20.77 -19.36 24.12
C ASN A 594 -21.07 -20.87 24.11
N VAL A 595 -20.09 -21.72 23.77
CA VAL A 595 -20.27 -23.19 23.84
C VAL A 595 -20.62 -23.63 25.26
N TYR A 596 -19.90 -23.12 26.27
CA TYR A 596 -20.17 -23.44 27.66
C TYR A 596 -21.57 -22.99 28.10
N GLN A 597 -22.00 -21.79 27.68
CA GLN A 597 -23.34 -21.28 27.99
C GLN A 597 -24.46 -22.09 27.33
N ILE A 598 -24.27 -22.50 26.06
CA ILE A 598 -25.19 -23.39 25.34
C ILE A 598 -25.34 -24.72 26.09
N LEU A 599 -24.23 -25.32 26.53
CA LEU A 599 -24.25 -26.58 27.27
C LEU A 599 -24.96 -26.45 28.62
N LYS A 600 -24.86 -25.30 29.28
CA LYS A 600 -25.51 -25.04 30.57
C LYS A 600 -27.03 -24.90 30.47
N HIS A 601 -27.54 -24.26 29.41
CA HIS A 601 -28.97 -23.98 29.23
C HIS A 601 -29.65 -24.98 28.28
N LEU A 602 -29.02 -26.13 28.03
CA LEU A 602 -29.59 -27.17 27.17
C LEU A 602 -30.96 -27.67 27.68
N GLY A 603 -31.21 -27.56 28.99
CA GLY A 603 -32.47 -27.92 29.63
C GLY A 603 -33.64 -26.97 29.33
N ASP A 604 -33.38 -25.72 28.93
CA ASP A 604 -34.40 -24.68 28.70
C ASP A 604 -34.87 -24.64 27.23
N THR A 605 -34.56 -25.69 26.46
CA THR A 605 -34.77 -25.77 25.01
C THR A 605 -36.26 -25.83 24.65
N ASN A 606 -36.67 -25.03 23.66
CA ASN A 606 -38.00 -25.12 23.08
C ASN A 606 -38.06 -26.30 22.08
N THR A 607 -38.88 -27.30 22.41
CA THR A 607 -38.99 -28.55 21.64
C THR A 607 -39.59 -28.35 20.25
N THR A 608 -40.50 -27.38 20.06
CA THR A 608 -41.12 -27.12 18.76
C THR A 608 -40.15 -26.40 17.82
N ALA A 609 -39.41 -25.41 18.33
CA ALA A 609 -38.34 -24.74 17.60
C ALA A 609 -37.24 -25.74 17.19
N LEU A 610 -36.84 -26.62 18.11
CA LEU A 610 -35.88 -27.68 17.84
C LEU A 610 -36.36 -28.65 16.75
N ALA A 611 -37.63 -29.08 16.81
CA ALA A 611 -38.20 -29.98 15.81
C ALA A 611 -38.22 -29.34 14.41
N VAL A 612 -38.69 -28.09 14.30
CA VAL A 612 -38.72 -27.34 13.03
C VAL A 612 -37.31 -27.16 12.46
N GLY A 613 -36.34 -26.79 13.31
CA GLY A 613 -34.95 -26.62 12.93
C GLY A 613 -34.29 -27.93 12.46
N LEU A 614 -34.46 -29.03 13.20
CA LEU A 614 -33.89 -30.33 12.85
C LEU A 614 -34.48 -30.92 11.56
N ILE A 615 -35.80 -30.80 11.35
CA ILE A 615 -36.45 -31.23 10.11
C ILE A 615 -35.90 -30.42 8.93
N SER A 616 -35.75 -29.10 9.10
CA SER A 616 -35.19 -28.21 8.09
C SER A 616 -33.74 -28.58 7.74
N ILE A 617 -32.89 -28.82 8.74
CA ILE A 617 -31.48 -29.25 8.55
C ILE A 617 -31.44 -30.62 7.84
N ALA A 618 -32.22 -31.59 8.30
CA ALA A 618 -32.26 -32.93 7.73
C ALA A 618 -32.67 -32.90 6.25
N TYR A 619 -33.68 -32.09 5.91
CA TYR A 619 -34.12 -31.89 4.53
C TYR A 619 -33.01 -31.29 3.66
N LEU A 620 -32.39 -30.19 4.09
CA LEU A 620 -31.32 -29.54 3.31
C LEU A 620 -30.10 -30.45 3.09
N ILE A 621 -29.72 -31.23 4.11
CA ILE A 621 -28.64 -32.22 3.98
C ILE A 621 -29.05 -33.34 3.01
N ALA A 622 -30.27 -33.86 3.12
CA ALA A 622 -30.78 -34.90 2.22
C ALA A 622 -30.79 -34.43 0.76
N VAL A 623 -31.28 -33.22 0.49
CA VAL A 623 -31.27 -32.60 -0.84
C VAL A 623 -29.85 -32.42 -1.35
N LYS A 624 -28.90 -31.99 -0.50
CA LYS A 624 -27.49 -31.83 -0.87
C LYS A 624 -26.82 -33.17 -1.22
N ILE A 625 -27.09 -34.23 -0.45
CA ILE A 625 -26.60 -35.59 -0.73
C ILE A 625 -27.23 -36.11 -2.03
N CYS A 626 -28.53 -35.91 -2.21
CA CYS A 626 -29.27 -36.29 -3.41
C CYS A 626 -28.69 -35.59 -4.65
N LYS A 627 -28.46 -34.27 -4.57
CA LYS A 627 -27.79 -33.48 -5.62
C LYS A 627 -26.45 -34.08 -6.02
N LYS A 628 -25.60 -34.38 -5.04
CA LYS A 628 -24.26 -34.93 -5.27
C LYS A 628 -24.29 -36.35 -5.85
N ARG A 629 -25.29 -37.17 -5.47
CA ARG A 629 -25.39 -38.58 -5.86
C ARG A 629 -26.04 -38.78 -7.23
N PHE A 630 -27.08 -38.01 -7.55
CA PHE A 630 -27.90 -38.21 -8.76
C PHE A 630 -27.63 -37.21 -9.89
N PHE A 631 -27.12 -36.01 -9.60
CA PHE A 631 -27.03 -34.90 -10.56
C PHE A 631 -25.61 -34.29 -10.63
N SER A 632 -24.59 -35.02 -11.07
CA SER A 632 -23.21 -34.46 -11.22
C SER A 632 -23.09 -33.44 -12.36
N SER A 633 -22.14 -32.49 -12.21
CA SER A 633 -22.07 -31.20 -12.91
C SER A 633 -21.79 -31.15 -14.44
N PRO A 634 -21.18 -32.13 -15.14
CA PRO A 634 -20.66 -31.88 -16.50
C PRO A 634 -21.69 -31.97 -17.65
N VAL A 635 -23.00 -31.84 -17.37
CA VAL A 635 -24.07 -32.25 -18.32
C VAL A 635 -24.94 -31.08 -18.82
N LEU A 636 -24.74 -29.85 -18.32
CA LEU A 636 -25.61 -28.71 -18.66
C LEU A 636 -25.30 -28.03 -20.01
N SER A 637 -24.02 -27.98 -20.41
CA SER A 637 -23.62 -27.36 -21.68
C SER A 637 -24.21 -28.10 -22.88
N GLN A 638 -24.33 -29.43 -22.76
CA GLN A 638 -24.88 -30.31 -23.79
C GLN A 638 -26.38 -30.10 -24.08
N LEU A 639 -27.15 -29.46 -23.18
CA LEU A 639 -28.59 -29.21 -23.40
C LEU A 639 -28.83 -28.11 -24.43
N PHE A 640 -27.88 -27.19 -24.58
CA PHE A 640 -28.04 -25.94 -25.32
C PHE A 640 -27.03 -25.77 -26.46
N ASP A 641 -26.03 -26.64 -26.57
CA ASP A 641 -25.21 -26.76 -27.78
C ASP A 641 -26.13 -27.16 -28.95
N ALA A 642 -26.23 -26.27 -29.94
CA ALA A 642 -26.94 -26.56 -31.18
C ALA A 642 -26.21 -27.70 -31.90
N GLU A 643 -26.95 -28.72 -32.33
CA GLU A 643 -26.47 -29.82 -33.16
C GLU A 643 -25.62 -29.27 -34.31
N THR A 644 -24.29 -29.43 -34.22
CA THR A 644 -23.45 -29.31 -35.41
C THR A 644 -23.80 -30.50 -36.29
N PRO A 645 -24.22 -30.30 -37.55
CA PRO A 645 -24.54 -31.43 -38.41
C PRO A 645 -23.26 -32.23 -38.62
N VAL A 646 -23.26 -33.48 -38.15
CA VAL A 646 -22.21 -34.45 -38.43
C VAL A 646 -22.18 -34.63 -39.94
N ARG A 647 -21.13 -34.09 -40.57
CA ARG A 647 -20.89 -34.26 -41.99
C ARG A 647 -20.41 -35.71 -42.20
N ASP A 648 -21.09 -36.44 -43.07
CA ASP A 648 -20.90 -37.88 -43.29
C ASP A 648 -19.42 -38.29 -43.40
N VAL A 649 -19.07 -39.28 -42.59
CA VAL A 649 -17.75 -39.91 -42.51
C VAL A 649 -17.55 -40.80 -43.74
N ASN A 650 -16.92 -40.29 -44.79
CA ASN A 650 -16.44 -41.14 -45.87
C ASN A 650 -15.10 -40.72 -46.50
N ASP A 651 -14.35 -39.80 -45.89
CA ASP A 651 -13.07 -39.34 -46.44
C ASP A 651 -11.94 -39.49 -45.42
N LYS A 652 -11.54 -40.73 -45.16
CA LYS A 652 -10.51 -41.10 -44.17
C LYS A 652 -9.06 -40.88 -44.65
N SER A 653 -8.83 -40.19 -45.76
CA SER A 653 -7.49 -40.02 -46.34
C SER A 653 -6.94 -38.60 -46.21
N GLU A 654 -7.79 -37.56 -46.24
CA GLU A 654 -7.30 -36.17 -46.23
C GLU A 654 -7.15 -35.55 -44.83
N GLU A 655 -7.87 -36.05 -43.83
CA GLU A 655 -7.89 -35.42 -42.51
C GLU A 655 -6.64 -35.74 -41.67
N LEU A 656 -6.02 -36.91 -41.90
CA LEU A 656 -4.74 -37.26 -41.25
C LEU A 656 -3.56 -36.44 -41.81
N GLU A 657 -3.60 -36.04 -43.08
CA GLU A 657 -2.56 -35.19 -43.69
C GLU A 657 -2.67 -33.72 -43.26
N ARG A 658 -3.87 -33.22 -42.94
CA ARG A 658 -4.06 -31.88 -42.38
C ARG A 658 -3.58 -31.75 -40.93
N ILE A 659 -3.56 -32.85 -40.17
CA ILE A 659 -3.03 -32.86 -38.79
C ILE A 659 -1.50 -32.84 -38.78
N LEU A 660 -0.84 -33.35 -39.83
CA LEU A 660 0.62 -33.49 -39.90
C LEU A 660 1.35 -32.38 -40.66
N THR A 661 0.63 -31.39 -41.22
CA THR A 661 1.24 -30.25 -41.90
C THR A 661 1.15 -28.98 -41.06
N PRO A 662 2.27 -28.31 -40.72
CA PRO A 662 2.21 -27.01 -40.08
C PRO A 662 1.71 -25.99 -41.11
N VAL A 663 0.51 -25.47 -40.91
CA VAL A 663 -0.05 -24.40 -41.74
C VAL A 663 0.84 -23.16 -41.59
N PRO A 664 1.32 -22.53 -42.69
CA PRO A 664 2.07 -21.30 -42.61
C PRO A 664 1.16 -20.19 -42.08
N THR A 665 1.62 -19.55 -41.01
CA THR A 665 0.94 -18.49 -40.26
C THR A 665 0.69 -17.27 -41.14
N HIS A 666 -0.57 -17.01 -41.46
CA HIS A 666 -1.03 -15.66 -41.79
C HIS A 666 -2.06 -15.21 -40.74
N ASN A 667 -1.74 -14.08 -40.10
CA ASN A 667 -2.48 -13.39 -39.03
C ASN A 667 -2.45 -14.04 -37.63
N SER A 668 -1.23 -14.17 -37.08
CA SER A 668 -1.01 -14.24 -35.64
C SER A 668 -1.13 -12.84 -35.02
N ASN A 669 -2.27 -12.52 -34.39
CA ASN A 669 -2.34 -11.41 -33.44
C ASN A 669 -3.26 -11.62 -32.23
N ASN A 670 -3.88 -12.80 -32.03
CA ASN A 670 -4.82 -13.03 -30.92
C ASN A 670 -4.53 -14.26 -30.03
N PHE A 671 -3.39 -14.95 -30.19
CA PHE A 671 -3.04 -16.12 -29.36
C PHE A 671 -1.63 -16.02 -28.76
N ALA A 672 -1.29 -14.86 -28.22
CA ALA A 672 -0.10 -14.68 -27.40
C ALA A 672 -0.50 -13.99 -26.10
N ASN A 673 -0.92 -14.79 -25.11
CA ASN A 673 -0.76 -14.59 -23.65
C ASN A 673 -1.69 -15.54 -22.89
N SER A 674 -1.28 -16.81 -22.75
CA SER A 674 -1.79 -17.68 -21.68
C SER A 674 -0.66 -18.64 -21.27
N HIS A 675 0.34 -18.11 -20.57
CA HIS A 675 1.32 -18.93 -19.89
C HIS A 675 0.79 -19.33 -18.51
N GLY A 676 0.56 -20.63 -18.31
CA GLY A 676 0.85 -21.30 -17.04
C GLY A 676 -0.25 -21.39 -15.97
N PHE A 677 -0.55 -22.64 -15.60
CA PHE A 677 -1.21 -23.12 -14.38
C PHE A 677 -2.73 -22.92 -14.20
N SER A 678 -3.47 -24.02 -14.38
CA SER A 678 -4.35 -24.62 -13.34
C SER A 678 -5.36 -25.59 -13.99
N LEU A 679 -4.93 -26.82 -14.29
CA LEU A 679 -5.85 -27.95 -14.22
C LEU A 679 -5.82 -28.43 -12.77
N THR A 680 -6.98 -28.60 -12.14
CA THR A 680 -7.03 -29.29 -10.83
C THR A 680 -6.52 -30.72 -11.00
N ASP A 681 -5.88 -31.31 -9.98
CA ASP A 681 -5.39 -32.70 -10.06
C ASP A 681 -6.50 -33.67 -10.52
N GLU A 682 -7.76 -33.44 -10.14
CA GLU A 682 -8.91 -34.21 -10.62
C GLU A 682 -9.17 -34.03 -12.13
N GLN A 683 -9.06 -32.81 -12.67
CA GLN A 683 -9.23 -32.55 -14.11
C GLN A 683 -8.05 -33.08 -14.94
N TYR A 684 -6.82 -32.96 -14.41
CA TYR A 684 -5.63 -33.51 -15.04
C TYR A 684 -5.73 -35.05 -15.08
N VAL A 685 -6.08 -35.69 -13.96
CA VAL A 685 -6.28 -37.15 -13.89
C VAL A 685 -7.47 -37.62 -14.74
N SER A 686 -8.58 -36.86 -14.81
CA SER A 686 -9.69 -37.22 -15.71
C SER A 686 -9.29 -37.11 -17.18
N MET A 687 -8.49 -36.11 -17.54
CA MET A 687 -8.05 -35.90 -18.92
C MET A 687 -6.96 -36.90 -19.31
N GLU A 688 -6.03 -37.20 -18.41
CA GLU A 688 -5.01 -38.24 -18.56
C GLU A 688 -5.66 -39.63 -18.64
N SER A 689 -6.68 -39.93 -17.82
CA SER A 689 -7.42 -41.21 -17.92
C SER A 689 -8.21 -41.32 -19.23
N SER A 690 -8.84 -40.24 -19.72
CA SER A 690 -9.43 -40.22 -21.06
C SER A 690 -8.39 -40.39 -22.18
N ARG A 691 -7.19 -39.83 -22.02
CA ARG A 691 -6.10 -39.90 -23.01
C ARG A 691 -5.41 -41.26 -23.03
N VAL A 692 -5.23 -41.89 -21.86
CA VAL A 692 -4.66 -43.23 -21.69
C VAL A 692 -5.64 -44.30 -22.19
N ALA A 693 -6.95 -44.12 -21.99
CA ALA A 693 -7.97 -44.98 -22.58
C ALA A 693 -7.96 -44.96 -24.12
N HIS A 694 -7.56 -43.84 -24.74
CA HIS A 694 -7.40 -43.73 -26.20
C HIS A 694 -6.10 -44.32 -26.74
N LEU A 695 -5.03 -44.41 -25.93
CA LEU A 695 -3.69 -44.79 -26.37
C LEU A 695 -3.31 -46.25 -26.09
N GLN A 696 -4.03 -46.95 -25.20
CA GLN A 696 -3.82 -48.37 -24.92
C GLN A 696 -4.85 -49.26 -25.63
N LYS A 697 -4.62 -49.54 -26.91
CA LYS A 697 -5.19 -50.71 -27.61
C LYS A 697 -4.10 -51.76 -27.85
N PRO A 698 -4.22 -52.97 -27.28
CA PRO A 698 -3.67 -54.18 -27.85
C PRO A 698 -4.78 -55.18 -28.25
N HIS A 699 -4.89 -55.42 -29.56
CA HIS A 699 -5.02 -56.71 -30.26
C HIS A 699 -6.01 -57.85 -29.90
N ASP A 700 -7.11 -57.65 -29.18
CA ASP A 700 -8.18 -58.68 -29.11
C ASP A 700 -9.50 -58.24 -29.75
N GLU A 701 -9.85 -58.84 -30.90
CA GLU A 701 -11.00 -58.46 -31.75
C GLU A 701 -12.38 -58.84 -31.18
N ASP A 702 -12.46 -59.75 -30.20
CA ASP A 702 -13.75 -60.18 -29.63
C ASP A 702 -14.19 -59.36 -28.41
N GLN A 703 -13.28 -58.73 -27.67
CA GLN A 703 -13.64 -57.74 -26.64
C GLN A 703 -13.94 -56.35 -27.21
N ALA A 704 -13.46 -56.07 -28.43
CA ALA A 704 -13.71 -54.81 -29.11
C ALA A 704 -15.21 -54.60 -29.43
N LYS A 705 -15.97 -55.67 -29.72
CA LYS A 705 -17.42 -55.53 -29.97
C LYS A 705 -18.23 -55.22 -28.72
N ASP A 706 -17.94 -55.87 -27.60
CA ASP A 706 -18.65 -55.67 -26.33
C ASP A 706 -18.28 -54.32 -25.66
N ILE A 707 -17.06 -53.83 -25.90
CA ILE A 707 -16.58 -52.53 -25.41
C ILE A 707 -17.01 -51.41 -26.36
N ASP A 708 -16.98 -51.59 -27.69
CA ASP A 708 -17.55 -50.61 -28.62
C ASP A 708 -19.07 -50.47 -28.43
N GLU A 709 -19.81 -51.54 -28.10
CA GLU A 709 -21.26 -51.46 -27.84
C GLU A 709 -21.58 -50.70 -26.52
N LYS A 710 -20.76 -50.87 -25.47
CA LYS A 710 -20.88 -50.08 -24.22
C LYS A 710 -20.36 -48.65 -24.34
N LEU A 711 -19.32 -48.42 -25.14
CA LEU A 711 -18.76 -47.08 -25.37
C LEU A 711 -19.64 -46.28 -26.35
N TYR A 712 -20.34 -46.94 -27.27
CA TYR A 712 -21.42 -46.33 -28.07
C TYR A 712 -22.64 -45.97 -27.23
N ASP A 713 -22.98 -46.76 -26.20
CA ASP A 713 -24.08 -46.46 -25.27
C ASP A 713 -23.76 -45.27 -24.34
N GLU A 714 -22.50 -45.10 -23.91
CA GLU A 714 -22.07 -43.93 -23.12
C GLU A 714 -21.85 -42.65 -23.96
N ALA A 715 -21.67 -42.78 -25.28
CA ALA A 715 -21.49 -41.67 -26.21
C ALA A 715 -22.79 -41.19 -26.90
N GLN A 716 -23.94 -41.82 -26.62
CA GLN A 716 -25.21 -41.28 -27.12
C GLN A 716 -25.59 -39.99 -26.37
N PRO A 717 -25.96 -38.90 -27.07
CA PRO A 717 -26.54 -37.73 -26.43
C PRO A 717 -27.82 -38.16 -25.72
N LYS A 718 -27.83 -38.09 -24.37
CA LYS A 718 -29.05 -38.29 -23.58
C LYS A 718 -30.16 -37.43 -24.19
N SER A 719 -31.36 -38.00 -24.36
CA SER A 719 -32.46 -37.28 -25.00
C SER A 719 -32.64 -35.89 -24.38
N LYS A 720 -32.97 -34.87 -25.18
CA LYS A 720 -33.20 -33.49 -24.69
C LYS A 720 -34.15 -33.48 -23.48
N ALA A 721 -35.11 -34.41 -23.44
CA ALA A 721 -36.01 -34.61 -22.31
C ALA A 721 -35.30 -35.13 -21.04
N ALA A 722 -34.39 -36.10 -21.14
CA ALA A 722 -33.62 -36.61 -20.00
C ALA A 722 -32.62 -35.58 -19.46
N LEU A 723 -31.97 -34.82 -20.34
CA LEU A 723 -31.09 -33.72 -19.95
C LEU A 723 -31.90 -32.57 -19.31
N LEU A 724 -33.07 -32.23 -19.85
CA LEU A 724 -33.98 -31.23 -19.27
C LEU A 724 -34.50 -31.69 -17.90
N ALA A 725 -34.80 -32.99 -17.73
CA ALA A 725 -35.22 -33.55 -16.45
C ALA A 725 -34.09 -33.54 -15.40
N ILE A 726 -32.84 -33.80 -15.82
CA ILE A 726 -31.65 -33.67 -14.96
C ILE A 726 -31.44 -32.20 -14.55
N PHE A 727 -31.59 -31.26 -15.48
CA PHE A 727 -31.52 -29.83 -15.22
C PHE A 727 -32.61 -29.36 -14.25
N LEU A 728 -33.87 -29.70 -14.51
CA LEU A 728 -35.02 -29.40 -13.64
C LEU A 728 -34.85 -30.04 -12.26
N GLY A 729 -34.48 -31.33 -12.20
CA GLY A 729 -34.24 -32.02 -10.93
C GLY A 729 -33.11 -31.39 -10.12
N ARG A 730 -32.04 -30.93 -10.77
CA ARG A 730 -30.94 -30.23 -10.11
C ARG A 730 -31.32 -28.82 -9.64
N THR A 731 -32.02 -28.03 -10.46
CA THR A 731 -32.50 -26.69 -10.07
C THR A 731 -33.50 -26.78 -8.90
N MET A 732 -34.37 -27.79 -8.86
CA MET A 732 -35.23 -28.06 -7.70
C MET A 732 -34.43 -28.36 -6.43
N CYS A 733 -33.30 -29.06 -6.54
CA CYS A 733 -32.40 -29.27 -5.40
C CYS A 733 -31.73 -27.97 -4.93
N ASP A 734 -31.44 -27.04 -5.85
CA ASP A 734 -30.88 -25.73 -5.52
C ASP A 734 -31.90 -24.80 -4.85
N LEU A 735 -33.20 -25.02 -5.06
CA LEU A 735 -34.30 -24.34 -4.36
C LEU A 735 -34.57 -24.88 -2.94
N GLY A 736 -33.71 -25.76 -2.41
CA GLY A 736 -33.84 -26.31 -1.06
C GLY A 736 -34.12 -25.26 0.03
N PRO A 737 -33.39 -24.13 0.10
CA PRO A 737 -33.66 -23.06 1.08
C PRO A 737 -35.06 -22.45 0.95
N LEU A 738 -35.58 -22.30 -0.26
CA LEU A 738 -36.93 -21.77 -0.51
C LEU A 738 -38.00 -22.73 0.01
N VAL A 739 -37.86 -24.03 -0.27
CA VAL A 739 -38.81 -25.06 0.21
C VAL A 739 -38.85 -25.07 1.74
N VAL A 740 -37.69 -24.95 2.38
CA VAL A 740 -37.58 -24.85 3.84
C VAL A 740 -38.25 -23.60 4.37
N CYS A 741 -38.13 -22.46 3.67
CA CYS A 741 -38.86 -21.25 4.04
C CYS A 741 -40.37 -21.36 3.89
N ILE A 742 -40.87 -22.01 2.84
CA ILE A 742 -42.30 -22.27 2.67
C ILE A 742 -42.81 -23.18 3.79
N PHE A 743 -42.09 -24.27 4.08
CA PHE A 743 -42.40 -25.16 5.19
C PHE A 743 -42.39 -24.41 6.54
N GLY A 744 -41.36 -23.62 6.80
CA GLY A 744 -41.24 -22.80 8.01
C GLY A 744 -42.37 -21.78 8.12
N GLY A 745 -42.71 -21.08 7.05
CA GLY A 745 -43.83 -20.12 7.02
C GLY A 745 -45.18 -20.77 7.30
N ILE A 746 -45.44 -21.96 6.74
CA ILE A 746 -46.64 -22.74 7.06
C ILE A 746 -46.64 -23.17 8.53
N ALA A 747 -45.52 -23.67 9.04
CA ALA A 747 -45.40 -24.08 10.44
C ALA A 747 -45.60 -22.89 11.39
N GLY A 748 -45.02 -21.71 11.08
CA GLY A 748 -45.19 -20.50 11.87
C GLY A 748 -46.60 -19.92 11.80
N TYR A 749 -47.28 -20.03 10.66
CA TYR A 749 -48.70 -19.67 10.53
C TYR A 749 -49.61 -20.56 11.38
N LEU A 750 -49.34 -21.87 11.41
CA LEU A 750 -50.15 -22.84 12.16
C LEU A 750 -49.91 -22.81 13.68
N LEU A 751 -48.66 -22.63 14.11
CA LEU A 751 -48.25 -22.71 15.52
C LEU A 751 -48.28 -21.34 16.23
N GLY A 752 -48.21 -20.24 15.48
CA GLY A 752 -48.29 -18.88 16.00
C GLY A 752 -47.05 -18.43 16.79
N SER A 753 -47.10 -17.18 17.28
CA SER A 753 -46.00 -16.54 18.02
C SER A 753 -45.85 -16.99 19.47
N SER A 754 -46.79 -17.79 20.00
CA SER A 754 -46.73 -18.34 21.36
C SER A 754 -45.75 -19.50 21.49
N GLU A 755 -45.59 -20.29 20.43
CA GLU A 755 -44.70 -21.47 20.43
C GLU A 755 -43.40 -21.23 19.67
N LEU A 756 -43.34 -20.27 18.74
CA LEU A 756 -42.17 -20.00 17.89
C LEU A 756 -41.80 -18.52 17.89
N LYS A 757 -40.50 -18.23 17.91
CA LYS A 757 -39.98 -16.87 17.69
C LYS A 757 -39.99 -16.56 16.20
N LEU A 758 -40.95 -15.74 15.78
CA LEU A 758 -41.17 -15.33 14.39
C LEU A 758 -40.29 -14.12 13.99
N THR A 759 -40.26 -13.80 12.70
CA THR A 759 -39.42 -12.74 12.14
C THR A 759 -39.96 -11.33 12.46
N GLY A 760 -41.29 -11.17 12.57
CA GLY A 760 -41.94 -9.89 12.90
C GLY A 760 -42.34 -9.09 11.66
N GLU A 761 -42.89 -7.88 11.87
CA GLU A 761 -43.39 -7.03 10.79
C GLU A 761 -42.25 -6.54 9.88
N ILE A 762 -42.45 -6.68 8.57
CA ILE A 762 -41.51 -6.27 7.54
C ILE A 762 -42.20 -5.19 6.69
N PRO A 763 -41.76 -3.93 6.74
CA PRO A 763 -42.36 -2.87 5.94
C PRO A 763 -42.18 -3.16 4.45
N GLY A 764 -43.27 -2.99 3.70
CA GLY A 764 -43.28 -3.13 2.25
C GLY A 764 -42.62 -1.95 1.54
N GLY A 765 -41.90 -2.25 0.47
CA GLY A 765 -41.38 -1.27 -0.48
C GLY A 765 -39.88 -1.04 -0.44
N PHE A 766 -39.38 -0.36 -1.48
CA PHE A 766 -37.98 0.00 -1.61
C PHE A 766 -37.64 1.24 -0.75
N PRO A 767 -36.49 1.28 -0.07
CA PRO A 767 -36.18 2.34 0.88
C PRO A 767 -35.99 3.69 0.19
N SER A 768 -36.49 4.76 0.81
CA SER A 768 -36.14 6.13 0.42
C SER A 768 -34.65 6.39 0.71
N PRO A 769 -33.95 7.14 -0.16
CA PRO A 769 -32.57 7.52 0.13
C PRO A 769 -32.47 8.30 1.45
N LYS A 770 -31.57 7.91 2.33
CA LYS A 770 -31.21 8.63 3.56
C LYS A 770 -29.71 8.93 3.55
N ALA A 771 -29.32 10.08 4.06
CA ALA A 771 -27.90 10.40 4.19
C ALA A 771 -27.25 9.47 5.23
N PRO A 772 -26.09 8.84 4.96
CA PRO A 772 -25.48 7.87 5.89
C PRO A 772 -25.14 8.43 7.28
N TRP A 773 -24.90 9.74 7.37
CA TRP A 773 -24.63 10.45 8.63
C TRP A 773 -25.90 10.92 9.37
N TYR A 774 -27.10 10.43 8.99
CA TYR A 774 -28.34 10.90 9.59
C TYR A 774 -28.37 10.69 11.11
N GLY A 775 -27.79 9.59 11.62
CA GLY A 775 -27.74 9.28 13.05
C GLY A 775 -27.07 10.38 13.88
N PHE A 776 -26.00 11.01 13.35
CA PHE A 776 -25.35 12.15 13.97
C PHE A 776 -26.20 13.42 13.87
N THR A 777 -26.83 13.68 12.72
CA THR A 777 -27.67 14.90 12.54
C THR A 777 -28.97 14.86 13.33
N SER A 778 -29.47 13.68 13.67
CA SER A 778 -30.71 13.48 14.43
C SER A 778 -30.47 13.29 15.93
N GLY A 779 -29.21 13.29 16.37
CA GLY A 779 -28.85 13.09 17.78
C GLY A 779 -29.08 11.67 18.30
N LEU A 780 -29.19 10.67 17.41
CA LEU A 780 -29.23 9.25 17.81
C LEU A 780 -27.82 8.72 18.15
N ILE A 781 -26.79 9.24 17.51
CA ILE A 781 -25.39 8.84 17.74
C ILE A 781 -24.64 10.04 18.30
N ASP A 782 -24.02 9.85 19.46
CA ASP A 782 -23.14 10.85 20.08
C ASP A 782 -21.91 11.12 19.19
N GLY A 783 -21.53 12.39 19.05
CA GLY A 783 -20.44 12.83 18.15
C GLY A 783 -19.07 12.22 18.50
N ASP A 784 -18.84 11.91 19.77
CA ASP A 784 -17.62 11.29 20.31
C ASP A 784 -17.41 9.85 19.80
N ARG A 785 -18.48 9.14 19.43
CA ARG A 785 -18.42 7.77 18.90
C ARG A 785 -17.99 7.67 17.44
N PHE A 786 -17.79 8.78 16.73
CA PHE A 786 -17.32 8.73 15.34
C PHE A 786 -15.99 7.98 15.20
N GLY A 787 -15.05 8.18 16.14
CA GLY A 787 -13.74 7.52 16.13
C GLY A 787 -13.83 5.99 16.25
N SER A 788 -14.70 5.49 17.13
CA SER A 788 -14.90 4.04 17.31
C SER A 788 -15.63 3.43 16.11
N ILE A 789 -16.64 4.12 15.56
CA ILE A 789 -17.35 3.70 14.34
C ILE A 789 -16.40 3.65 13.15
N LEU A 790 -15.48 4.61 13.01
CA LEU A 790 -14.47 4.63 11.96
C LEU A 790 -13.51 3.42 12.07
N LEU A 791 -13.04 3.10 13.28
CA LEU A 791 -12.19 1.93 13.52
C LEU A 791 -12.94 0.63 13.18
N ASN A 792 -14.20 0.51 13.62
CA ASN A 792 -15.06 -0.63 13.33
C ASN A 792 -15.34 -0.76 11.83
N ALA A 793 -15.57 0.35 11.12
CA ALA A 793 -15.75 0.37 9.67
C ALA A 793 -14.47 0.01 8.91
N ALA A 794 -13.29 0.41 9.39
CA ALA A 794 -12.01 0.00 8.83
C ALA A 794 -11.81 -1.52 8.94
N THR A 795 -12.17 -2.09 10.09
CA THR A 795 -12.18 -3.54 10.30
C THR A 795 -13.12 -4.26 9.34
N VAL A 796 -14.36 -3.78 9.21
CA VAL A 796 -15.34 -4.34 8.25
C VAL A 796 -14.82 -4.24 6.83
N ALA A 797 -14.19 -3.12 6.43
CA ALA A 797 -13.59 -2.95 5.12
C ALA A 797 -12.51 -4.01 4.84
N VAL A 798 -11.62 -4.30 5.80
CA VAL A 798 -10.60 -5.35 5.65
C VAL A 798 -11.26 -6.71 5.42
N VAL A 799 -12.26 -7.08 6.21
CA VAL A 799 -12.95 -8.38 6.03
C VAL A 799 -13.70 -8.45 4.69
N VAL A 800 -14.40 -7.38 4.30
CA VAL A 800 -15.09 -7.28 3.00
C VAL A 800 -14.11 -7.44 1.84
N PHE A 801 -12.97 -6.76 1.92
CA PHE A 801 -11.90 -6.83 0.92
C PHE A 801 -11.38 -8.26 0.74
N LEU A 802 -11.02 -8.92 1.84
CA LEU A 802 -10.43 -10.25 1.81
C LEU A 802 -11.39 -11.32 1.35
N SER A 803 -12.62 -11.30 1.87
CA SER A 803 -13.66 -12.26 1.48
C SER A 803 -14.02 -12.13 0.00
N SER A 804 -14.21 -10.90 -0.49
CA SER A 804 -14.56 -10.64 -1.88
C SER A 804 -13.44 -11.04 -2.84
N ILE A 805 -12.18 -10.67 -2.56
CA ILE A 805 -11.05 -11.00 -3.44
C ILE A 805 -10.73 -12.49 -3.43
N ALA A 806 -10.74 -13.14 -2.26
CA ALA A 806 -10.50 -14.57 -2.20
C ALA A 806 -11.54 -15.34 -3.02
N MET A 807 -12.81 -14.92 -2.95
CA MET A 807 -13.87 -15.50 -3.76
C MET A 807 -13.68 -15.21 -5.25
N ALA A 808 -13.49 -13.94 -5.61
CA ALA A 808 -13.25 -13.52 -6.97
C ALA A 808 -12.12 -14.36 -7.60
N LYS A 809 -10.92 -14.36 -7.00
CA LYS A 809 -9.75 -15.11 -7.49
C LYS A 809 -10.03 -16.61 -7.62
N ARG A 810 -10.73 -17.21 -6.65
CA ARG A 810 -11.09 -18.63 -6.70
C ARG A 810 -11.95 -18.96 -7.92
N LEU A 811 -12.91 -18.10 -8.24
CA LEU A 811 -13.83 -18.29 -9.38
C LEU A 811 -13.14 -18.02 -10.71
N ALA A 812 -12.28 -17.00 -10.77
CA ALA A 812 -11.41 -16.72 -11.91
C ALA A 812 -10.63 -17.97 -12.32
N ILE A 813 -10.02 -18.66 -11.35
CA ILE A 813 -9.27 -19.90 -11.57
C ILE A 813 -10.17 -21.01 -12.14
N GLN A 814 -11.43 -21.13 -11.67
CA GLN A 814 -12.36 -22.14 -12.17
C GLN A 814 -12.86 -21.88 -13.59
N ARG A 815 -12.98 -20.61 -14.00
CA ARG A 815 -13.39 -20.22 -15.37
C ARG A 815 -12.22 -19.98 -16.34
N GLY A 816 -10.99 -19.92 -15.84
CA GLY A 816 -9.84 -19.47 -16.64
C GLY A 816 -9.91 -17.98 -16.99
N GLU A 817 -10.54 -17.16 -16.14
CA GLU A 817 -10.65 -15.71 -16.29
C GLU A 817 -9.58 -15.01 -15.45
N ASP A 818 -9.05 -13.88 -15.94
CA ASP A 818 -8.19 -13.00 -15.15
C ASP A 818 -9.01 -11.98 -14.37
N ILE A 819 -8.71 -11.82 -13.09
CA ILE A 819 -9.39 -10.85 -12.22
C ILE A 819 -8.45 -9.70 -11.87
N ASN A 820 -8.98 -8.49 -12.04
CA ASN A 820 -8.32 -7.27 -11.61
C ASN A 820 -8.76 -6.90 -10.19
N THR A 821 -7.86 -7.05 -9.22
CA THR A 821 -8.11 -6.75 -7.80
C THR A 821 -8.48 -5.29 -7.54
N GLU A 822 -7.91 -4.34 -8.28
CA GLU A 822 -8.28 -2.92 -8.16
C GLU A 822 -9.72 -2.68 -8.59
N GLN A 823 -10.15 -3.37 -9.64
CA GLN A 823 -11.50 -3.22 -10.18
C GLN A 823 -12.55 -3.89 -9.30
N GLU A 824 -12.25 -5.07 -8.76
CA GLU A 824 -13.07 -5.72 -7.74
C GLU A 824 -13.26 -4.80 -6.52
N LEU A 825 -12.20 -4.13 -6.09
CA LEU A 825 -12.25 -3.21 -4.96
C LEU A 825 -13.19 -2.01 -5.22
N THR A 826 -13.28 -1.53 -6.46
CA THR A 826 -14.27 -0.49 -6.82
C THR A 826 -15.67 -1.02 -6.93
N GLY A 827 -15.87 -2.20 -7.51
CA GLY A 827 -17.18 -2.82 -7.57
C GLY A 827 -17.79 -2.96 -6.17
N VAL A 828 -17.03 -3.54 -5.24
CA VAL A 828 -17.48 -3.75 -3.85
C VAL A 828 -17.51 -2.46 -3.04
N GLY A 829 -16.52 -1.58 -3.20
CA GLY A 829 -16.46 -0.29 -2.50
C GLY A 829 -17.62 0.63 -2.88
N LEU A 830 -17.92 0.79 -4.18
CA LEU A 830 -19.07 1.56 -4.64
C LEU A 830 -20.39 0.92 -4.23
N ALA A 831 -20.51 -0.42 -4.28
CA ALA A 831 -21.71 -1.10 -3.81
C ALA A 831 -21.99 -0.78 -2.34
N SER A 832 -20.98 -0.84 -1.46
CA SER A 832 -21.14 -0.52 -0.03
C SER A 832 -21.43 0.96 0.24
N VAL A 833 -20.81 1.89 -0.51
CA VAL A 833 -21.14 3.33 -0.41
C VAL A 833 -22.60 3.58 -0.76
N VAL A 834 -23.07 3.04 -1.89
CA VAL A 834 -24.45 3.21 -2.33
C VAL A 834 -25.42 2.52 -1.38
N CYS A 835 -25.08 1.34 -0.84
CA CYS A 835 -25.87 0.68 0.20
C CYS A 835 -26.13 1.61 1.40
N GLY A 836 -25.13 2.37 1.86
CA GLY A 836 -25.31 3.33 2.94
C GLY A 836 -26.40 4.39 2.66
N PHE A 837 -26.53 4.84 1.40
CA PHE A 837 -27.60 5.79 1.03
C PHE A 837 -28.99 5.15 0.99
N PHE A 838 -29.08 3.85 0.72
CA PHE A 838 -30.34 3.11 0.61
C PHE A 838 -30.66 2.27 1.86
N GLN A 839 -30.15 2.69 3.02
CA GLN A 839 -30.41 2.03 4.31
C GLN A 839 -30.03 0.53 4.31
N ALA A 840 -29.07 0.16 3.47
CA ALA A 840 -28.58 -1.20 3.34
C ALA A 840 -27.30 -1.42 4.16
N MET A 841 -27.04 -2.67 4.49
CA MET A 841 -25.92 -3.13 5.31
C MET A 841 -24.64 -3.32 4.47
N PRO A 842 -23.46 -3.46 5.09
CA PRO A 842 -22.21 -3.62 4.36
C PRO A 842 -22.23 -4.82 3.41
N SER A 843 -21.83 -4.60 2.15
CA SER A 843 -21.89 -5.63 1.11
C SER A 843 -20.56 -6.36 0.91
N THR A 844 -20.61 -7.63 0.52
CA THR A 844 -19.45 -8.46 0.14
C THR A 844 -19.85 -9.60 -0.81
N GLY A 845 -18.88 -10.20 -1.50
CA GLY A 845 -19.05 -11.38 -2.36
C GLY A 845 -19.31 -12.66 -1.54
N GLY A 846 -20.47 -13.29 -1.71
CA GLY A 846 -20.86 -14.46 -0.90
C GLY A 846 -20.58 -15.79 -1.57
N MET A 847 -19.99 -16.73 -0.84
CA MET A 847 -19.57 -18.05 -1.35
C MET A 847 -20.75 -18.87 -1.90
N SER A 848 -21.81 -19.01 -1.11
CA SER A 848 -22.93 -19.92 -1.36
C SER A 848 -23.75 -19.53 -2.60
N ARG A 849 -24.15 -18.25 -2.66
CA ARG A 849 -24.91 -17.66 -3.79
C ARG A 849 -24.09 -17.62 -5.07
N THR A 850 -22.80 -17.30 -4.97
CA THR A 850 -21.93 -17.23 -6.15
C THR A 850 -21.68 -18.62 -6.74
N ALA A 851 -21.58 -19.66 -5.92
CA ALA A 851 -21.47 -21.04 -6.38
C ALA A 851 -22.75 -21.52 -7.11
N VAL A 852 -23.92 -20.99 -6.77
CA VAL A 852 -25.16 -21.23 -7.53
C VAL A 852 -25.17 -20.42 -8.82
N ASN A 853 -24.81 -19.14 -8.75
CA ASN A 853 -24.74 -18.25 -9.90
C ASN A 853 -23.78 -18.80 -10.98
N MET A 854 -22.58 -19.25 -10.58
CA MET A 854 -21.55 -19.79 -11.48
C MET A 854 -21.98 -21.03 -12.28
N GLN A 855 -23.02 -21.75 -11.84
CA GLN A 855 -23.48 -22.94 -12.58
C GLN A 855 -24.16 -22.59 -13.90
N ASN A 856 -24.79 -21.41 -13.97
CA ASN A 856 -25.62 -21.01 -15.10
C ASN A 856 -25.25 -19.62 -15.63
N ALA A 857 -24.83 -18.68 -14.79
CA ALA A 857 -24.57 -17.31 -15.22
C ALA A 857 -23.38 -17.23 -16.16
N HIS A 858 -23.59 -16.57 -17.29
CA HIS A 858 -22.55 -16.20 -18.23
C HIS A 858 -22.05 -14.79 -17.92
N THR A 859 -22.95 -13.88 -17.53
CA THR A 859 -22.64 -12.47 -17.25
C THR A 859 -23.30 -11.93 -15.98
N GLN A 860 -22.94 -10.70 -15.61
CA GLN A 860 -23.55 -9.99 -14.48
C GLN A 860 -25.01 -9.57 -14.73
N LEU A 861 -25.59 -9.84 -15.90
CA LEU A 861 -27.03 -9.68 -16.12
C LEU A 861 -27.85 -10.52 -15.12
N ALA A 862 -27.35 -11.70 -14.73
CA ALA A 862 -27.99 -12.52 -13.69
C ALA A 862 -28.19 -11.78 -12.36
N SER A 863 -27.23 -10.92 -11.97
CA SER A 863 -27.31 -10.09 -10.77
C SER A 863 -28.38 -8.99 -10.90
N ILE A 864 -28.54 -8.40 -12.09
CA ILE A 864 -29.59 -7.40 -12.37
C ILE A 864 -30.99 -8.05 -12.28
N ILE A 865 -31.14 -9.24 -12.86
CA ILE A 865 -32.39 -10.02 -12.77
C ILE A 865 -32.69 -10.40 -11.33
N THR A 866 -31.67 -10.77 -10.56
CA THR A 866 -31.78 -11.04 -9.13
C THR A 866 -32.35 -9.82 -8.39
N THR A 867 -31.76 -8.63 -8.59
CA THR A 867 -32.25 -7.37 -8.00
C THR A 867 -33.71 -7.11 -8.35
N LEU A 868 -34.11 -7.29 -9.62
CA LEU A 868 -35.50 -7.05 -10.05
C LEU A 868 -36.48 -7.94 -9.26
N ILE A 869 -36.17 -9.22 -9.10
CA ILE A 869 -37.02 -10.18 -8.37
C ILE A 869 -37.09 -9.82 -6.88
N VAL A 870 -35.97 -9.40 -6.27
CA VAL A 870 -35.95 -8.97 -4.86
C VAL A 870 -36.80 -7.70 -4.67
N ILE A 871 -36.73 -6.73 -5.59
CA ILE A 871 -37.57 -5.54 -5.54
C ILE A 871 -39.05 -5.93 -5.63
N ILE A 872 -39.42 -6.83 -6.55
CA ILE A 872 -40.81 -7.33 -6.64
C ILE A 872 -41.22 -7.98 -5.31
N ALA A 873 -40.37 -8.82 -4.73
CA ALA A 873 -40.64 -9.48 -3.45
C ALA A 873 -40.80 -8.49 -2.29
N LEU A 874 -40.06 -7.37 -2.27
CA LEU A 874 -40.22 -6.31 -1.27
C LEU A 874 -41.61 -5.62 -1.33
N TYR A 875 -42.29 -5.65 -2.47
CA TYR A 875 -43.64 -5.12 -2.60
C TYR A 875 -44.75 -6.16 -2.42
N THR A 876 -44.46 -7.46 -2.62
CA THR A 876 -45.51 -8.50 -2.67
C THR A 876 -45.38 -9.62 -1.63
N LEU A 877 -44.19 -9.89 -1.11
CA LEU A 877 -43.90 -11.06 -0.25
C LEU A 877 -43.68 -10.70 1.25
N THR A 878 -43.71 -9.43 1.63
CA THR A 878 -43.38 -8.98 3.01
C THR A 878 -44.32 -9.55 4.06
N ASP A 879 -45.63 -9.61 3.78
CA ASP A 879 -46.63 -10.16 4.70
C ASP A 879 -46.43 -11.66 4.94
N ALA A 880 -45.98 -12.39 3.92
CA ALA A 880 -45.69 -13.82 4.03
C ALA A 880 -44.42 -14.09 4.87
N LEU A 881 -43.44 -13.18 4.82
CA LEU A 881 -42.19 -13.31 5.57
C LEU A 881 -42.36 -13.10 7.09
N TYR A 882 -43.45 -12.46 7.53
CA TYR A 882 -43.79 -12.29 8.95
C TYR A 882 -43.80 -13.62 9.71
N TYR A 883 -44.42 -14.64 9.11
CA TYR A 883 -44.64 -15.96 9.72
C TYR A 883 -43.40 -16.86 9.74
N LEU A 884 -42.26 -16.39 9.25
CA LEU A 884 -41.07 -17.22 9.14
C LEU A 884 -40.41 -17.42 10.51
N PRO A 885 -40.23 -18.65 11.01
CA PRO A 885 -39.58 -18.92 12.29
C PRO A 885 -38.07 -18.69 12.21
N ARG A 886 -37.47 -18.11 13.27
CA ARG A 886 -36.00 -17.95 13.36
C ARG A 886 -35.24 -19.28 13.32
N ALA A 887 -35.85 -20.37 13.79
CA ALA A 887 -35.27 -21.72 13.74
C ALA A 887 -35.07 -22.22 12.29
N THR A 888 -35.99 -21.88 11.38
CA THR A 888 -35.91 -22.22 9.95
C THR A 888 -34.78 -21.45 9.26
N LEU A 889 -34.65 -20.15 9.56
CA LEU A 889 -33.58 -19.29 9.07
C LEU A 889 -32.20 -19.77 9.56
N ALA A 890 -32.10 -20.10 10.84
CA ALA A 890 -30.90 -20.66 11.45
C ALA A 890 -30.47 -21.99 10.80
N ALA A 891 -31.42 -22.86 10.45
CA ALA A 891 -31.14 -24.11 9.75
C ALA A 891 -30.48 -23.88 8.37
N ILE A 892 -30.95 -22.88 7.61
CA ILE A 892 -30.37 -22.50 6.31
C ILE A 892 -28.92 -22.07 6.49
N ILE A 893 -28.64 -21.21 7.48
CA ILE A 893 -27.29 -20.72 7.74
C ILE A 893 -26.37 -21.83 8.26
N ILE A 894 -26.83 -22.74 9.12
CA ILE A 894 -26.00 -23.85 9.61
C ILE A 894 -25.52 -24.73 8.44
N VAL A 895 -26.41 -25.07 7.51
CA VAL A 895 -26.05 -25.90 6.35
C VAL A 895 -25.16 -25.15 5.36
N ALA A 896 -25.37 -23.83 5.21
CA ALA A 896 -24.48 -22.97 4.45
C ALA A 896 -23.07 -22.91 5.08
N GLY A 897 -22.97 -22.65 6.39
CA GLY A 897 -21.73 -22.60 7.17
C GLY A 897 -20.90 -23.89 7.04
N TYR A 898 -21.55 -25.06 7.08
CA TYR A 898 -20.88 -26.35 6.87
C TYR A 898 -20.19 -26.46 5.48
N SER A 899 -20.72 -25.77 4.45
CA SER A 899 -20.11 -25.77 3.12
C SER A 899 -18.85 -24.91 3.00
N LEU A 900 -18.63 -23.98 3.92
CA LEU A 900 -17.43 -23.13 3.96
C LEU A 900 -16.23 -23.83 4.60
N VAL A 901 -16.43 -24.93 5.33
CA VAL A 901 -15.35 -25.61 6.06
C VAL A 901 -14.57 -26.55 5.13
N GLU A 902 -13.30 -26.21 4.86
CA GLU A 902 -12.49 -26.88 3.84
C GLU A 902 -11.45 -27.86 4.41
N PHE A 903 -11.89 -28.90 5.13
CA PHE A 903 -10.98 -29.91 5.70
C PHE A 903 -10.11 -30.65 4.67
N ARG A 904 -10.49 -30.62 3.39
CA ARG A 904 -9.70 -31.21 2.30
C ARG A 904 -8.39 -30.48 2.07
N GLU A 905 -8.40 -29.14 2.14
CA GLU A 905 -7.20 -28.32 1.98
C GLU A 905 -6.21 -28.61 3.11
N ALA A 906 -6.68 -28.64 4.37
CA ALA A 906 -5.86 -28.97 5.52
C ALA A 906 -5.18 -30.34 5.39
N LYS A 907 -5.92 -31.37 4.94
CA LYS A 907 -5.37 -32.72 4.73
C LYS A 907 -4.32 -32.75 3.62
N TRP A 908 -4.53 -31.99 2.55
CA TRP A 908 -3.56 -31.85 1.45
C TRP A 908 -2.30 -31.11 1.91
N LEU A 909 -2.45 -29.98 2.61
CA LEU A 909 -1.33 -29.22 3.19
C LEU A 909 -0.49 -30.08 4.13
N TYR A 910 -1.12 -30.89 4.99
CA TYR A 910 -0.40 -31.79 5.90
C TYR A 910 0.49 -32.81 5.18
N ARG A 911 0.04 -33.30 4.02
CA ARG A 911 0.79 -34.27 3.20
C ARG A 911 1.90 -33.62 2.38
N VAL A 912 1.66 -32.42 1.84
CA VAL A 912 2.55 -31.75 0.89
C VAL A 912 3.55 -30.82 1.59
N LYS A 913 3.07 -29.94 2.48
CA LYS A 913 3.88 -28.94 3.19
C LYS A 913 3.38 -28.72 4.62
N ARG A 914 4.01 -29.43 5.55
CA ARG A 914 3.68 -29.36 6.99
C ARG A 914 3.78 -27.94 7.55
N ASP A 915 4.74 -27.13 7.10
CA ASP A 915 4.89 -25.74 7.55
C ASP A 915 3.63 -24.90 7.26
N GLU A 916 3.07 -25.04 6.06
CA GLU A 916 1.86 -24.32 5.65
C GLU A 916 0.60 -24.88 6.34
N PHE A 917 0.58 -26.18 6.65
CA PHE A 917 -0.46 -26.77 7.50
C PHE A 917 -0.49 -26.18 8.91
N PHE A 918 0.67 -25.91 9.52
CA PHE A 918 0.72 -25.27 10.83
C PHE A 918 0.21 -23.82 10.79
N VAL A 919 0.50 -23.08 9.71
CA VAL A 919 -0.06 -21.73 9.50
C VAL A 919 -1.58 -21.78 9.34
N TRP A 920 -2.10 -22.72 8.53
CA TRP A 920 -3.54 -22.96 8.40
C TRP A 920 -4.19 -23.31 9.75
N SER A 921 -3.58 -24.22 10.51
CA SER A 921 -4.09 -24.67 11.81
C SER A 921 -4.06 -23.57 12.85
N ALA A 922 -2.99 -22.76 12.89
CA ALA A 922 -2.90 -21.60 13.77
C ALA A 922 -3.98 -20.57 13.42
N SER A 923 -4.19 -20.27 12.13
CA SER A 923 -5.25 -19.38 11.68
C SER A 923 -6.64 -19.87 12.10
N PHE A 924 -6.90 -21.17 11.93
CA PHE A 924 -8.16 -21.80 12.35
C PHE A 924 -8.39 -21.70 13.86
N ILE A 925 -7.39 -22.06 14.67
CA ILE A 925 -7.50 -22.07 16.14
C ILE A 925 -7.62 -20.64 16.71
N LEU A 926 -6.80 -19.71 16.21
CA LEU A 926 -6.83 -18.31 16.65
C LEU A 926 -8.18 -17.67 16.35
N THR A 927 -8.73 -17.91 15.16
CA THR A 927 -10.06 -17.42 14.78
C THR A 927 -11.17 -18.04 15.63
N LEU A 928 -11.11 -19.35 15.87
CA LEU A 928 -12.11 -20.02 16.69
C LEU A 928 -12.05 -19.60 18.17
N GLY A 929 -10.87 -19.30 18.70
CA GLY A 929 -10.66 -18.94 20.10
C GLY A 929 -10.92 -17.46 20.41
N LEU A 930 -10.43 -16.56 19.56
CA LEU A 930 -10.49 -15.11 19.78
C LEU A 930 -11.70 -14.44 19.11
N GLY A 931 -12.40 -15.15 18.22
CA GLY A 931 -13.46 -14.57 17.39
C GLY A 931 -12.94 -14.10 16.03
N VAL A 932 -13.86 -13.55 15.21
CA VAL A 932 -13.59 -13.25 13.80
C VAL A 932 -12.54 -12.14 13.64
N LEU A 933 -12.68 -11.04 14.37
CA LEU A 933 -11.82 -9.87 14.26
C LEU A 933 -10.39 -10.15 14.76
N ASP A 934 -10.27 -10.43 16.06
CA ASP A 934 -8.98 -10.64 16.71
C ASP A 934 -8.26 -11.86 16.15
N GLY A 935 -9.03 -12.87 15.75
CA GLY A 935 -8.55 -14.06 15.05
C GLY A 935 -7.92 -13.76 13.69
N LEU A 936 -8.56 -12.92 12.88
CA LEU A 936 -8.01 -12.49 11.60
C LEU A 936 -6.70 -11.74 11.80
N ILE A 937 -6.66 -10.74 12.69
CA ILE A 937 -5.44 -9.96 12.95
C ILE A 937 -4.32 -10.86 13.47
N ALA A 938 -4.62 -11.74 14.44
CA ALA A 938 -3.65 -12.69 14.99
C ALA A 938 -3.12 -13.66 13.93
N SER A 939 -3.98 -14.16 13.03
CA SER A 939 -3.57 -15.07 11.95
C SER A 939 -2.65 -14.40 10.93
N ILE A 940 -2.89 -13.13 10.59
CA ILE A 940 -2.03 -12.35 9.69
C ILE A 940 -0.64 -12.16 10.32
N ILE A 941 -0.60 -11.71 11.58
CA ILE A 941 0.66 -11.53 12.32
C ILE A 941 1.42 -12.86 12.39
N CYS A 942 0.72 -13.95 12.72
CA CYS A 942 1.30 -15.30 12.77
C CYS A 942 1.88 -15.72 11.40
N SER A 943 1.18 -15.45 10.30
CA SER A 943 1.65 -15.76 8.95
C SER A 943 2.89 -14.97 8.56
N VAL A 944 2.94 -13.66 8.87
CA VAL A 944 4.12 -12.82 8.60
C VAL A 944 5.30 -13.32 9.43
N LEU A 945 5.10 -13.61 10.72
CA LEU A 945 6.14 -14.16 11.59
C LEU A 945 6.64 -15.53 11.09
N ALA A 946 5.73 -16.40 10.64
CA ALA A 946 6.10 -17.70 10.06
C ALA A 946 6.93 -17.53 8.78
N LEU A 947 6.56 -16.56 7.92
CA LEU A 947 7.34 -16.22 6.72
C LEU A 947 8.72 -15.67 7.08
N MET A 948 8.82 -14.78 8.07
CA MET A 948 10.11 -14.25 8.55
C MET A 948 10.98 -15.37 9.13
N TRP A 949 10.40 -16.26 9.92
CA TRP A 949 11.10 -17.41 10.49
C TRP A 949 11.61 -18.37 9.41
N LYS A 950 10.80 -18.62 8.39
CA LYS A 950 11.17 -19.47 7.25
C LYS A 950 12.31 -18.85 6.46
N THR A 951 12.21 -17.56 6.13
CA THR A 951 13.19 -16.87 5.29
C THR A 951 14.53 -16.67 6.02
N LYS A 952 14.57 -16.72 7.36
CA LYS A 952 15.81 -16.75 8.16
C LYS A 952 16.66 -18.02 7.92
N ARG A 953 16.04 -19.16 7.59
CA ARG A 953 16.71 -20.45 7.37
C ARG A 953 17.13 -20.65 5.91
N SER A 954 17.59 -19.59 5.23
CA SER A 954 18.03 -19.75 3.85
C SER A 954 19.19 -20.77 3.75
N PRO A 955 19.09 -21.78 2.88
CA PRO A 955 20.16 -22.74 2.69
C PRO A 955 21.40 -22.04 2.10
N VAL A 956 22.55 -22.41 2.64
CA VAL A 956 23.87 -21.96 2.19
C VAL A 956 24.63 -23.23 1.90
N ALA A 957 25.00 -23.44 0.64
CA ALA A 957 25.68 -24.64 0.19
C ALA A 957 27.20 -24.42 0.17
N ILE A 958 27.97 -25.40 0.64
CA ILE A 958 29.44 -25.39 0.54
C ILE A 958 29.81 -26.16 -0.72
N LEU A 959 30.55 -25.53 -1.63
CA LEU A 959 30.89 -26.13 -2.91
C LEU A 959 32.13 -27.02 -2.81
N GLY A 960 32.09 -28.14 -3.53
CA GLY A 960 33.21 -29.05 -3.78
C GLY A 960 33.43 -29.26 -5.27
N GLU A 961 34.61 -29.76 -5.63
CA GLU A 961 35.04 -29.98 -7.02
C GLU A 961 34.88 -31.46 -7.38
N LEU A 962 34.14 -31.77 -8.43
CA LEU A 962 34.05 -33.13 -9.00
C LEU A 962 35.26 -33.42 -9.91
N GLU A 963 35.50 -34.69 -10.25
CA GLU A 963 36.62 -35.09 -11.13
C GLU A 963 36.59 -34.44 -12.52
N ASN A 964 35.40 -34.05 -12.98
CA ASN A 964 35.20 -33.32 -14.24
C ASN A 964 35.49 -31.81 -14.14
N GLY A 965 35.89 -31.32 -12.96
CA GLY A 965 36.18 -29.91 -12.68
C GLY A 965 34.96 -29.03 -12.41
N SER A 966 33.75 -29.60 -12.26
CA SER A 966 32.54 -28.83 -11.94
C SER A 966 32.35 -28.62 -10.43
N LEU A 967 31.82 -27.46 -10.05
CA LEU A 967 31.57 -27.09 -8.66
C LEU A 967 30.11 -27.37 -8.24
N VAL A 968 29.94 -28.32 -7.33
CA VAL A 968 28.64 -28.81 -6.86
C VAL A 968 28.50 -28.73 -5.34
N ASP A 969 27.27 -28.79 -4.84
CA ASP A 969 27.01 -28.84 -3.40
C ASP A 969 27.54 -30.15 -2.80
N ARG A 970 28.42 -30.02 -1.81
CA ARG A 970 29.04 -31.13 -1.09
C ARG A 970 28.03 -31.99 -0.35
N GLU A 971 26.92 -31.42 0.14
CA GLU A 971 25.93 -32.19 0.90
C GLU A 971 25.07 -33.08 0.00
N LEU A 972 24.80 -32.66 -1.24
CA LEU A 972 24.08 -33.47 -2.23
C LEU A 972 24.96 -34.48 -2.96
N PHE A 973 26.24 -34.16 -3.18
CA PHE A 973 27.18 -34.99 -3.93
C PHE A 973 28.39 -35.38 -3.07
N PRO A 974 28.33 -36.53 -2.38
CA PRO A 974 29.40 -36.99 -1.49
C PRO A 974 30.75 -37.21 -2.19
N ASP A 975 30.74 -37.43 -3.50
CA ASP A 975 31.94 -37.65 -4.33
C ASP A 975 32.72 -36.36 -4.64
N ALA A 976 32.18 -35.19 -4.28
CA ALA A 976 32.83 -33.90 -4.52
C ALA A 976 34.01 -33.67 -3.57
N GLN A 977 35.20 -33.43 -4.13
CA GLN A 977 36.43 -33.20 -3.38
C GLN A 977 36.53 -31.78 -2.82
N HIS A 978 37.30 -31.62 -1.75
CA HIS A 978 37.55 -30.31 -1.14
C HIS A 978 38.44 -29.45 -2.02
N LEU A 979 38.12 -28.15 -2.11
CA LEU A 979 38.93 -27.13 -2.77
C LEU A 979 40.24 -26.77 -2.04
N GLY A 980 40.70 -27.64 -1.12
CA GLY A 980 41.92 -27.46 -0.34
C GLY A 980 41.87 -26.25 0.60
N ASP A 981 42.65 -25.24 0.26
CA ASP A 981 42.82 -23.98 1.01
C ASP A 981 41.78 -22.91 0.66
N ILE A 982 40.86 -23.18 -0.28
CA ILE A 982 39.83 -22.23 -0.72
C ILE A 982 38.45 -22.68 -0.22
N VAL A 983 37.69 -21.75 0.34
CA VAL A 983 36.30 -21.96 0.76
C VAL A 983 35.37 -21.32 -0.25
N ALA A 984 34.62 -22.11 -1.01
CA ALA A 984 33.60 -21.61 -1.93
C ALA A 984 32.20 -21.89 -1.38
N ILE A 985 31.37 -20.85 -1.30
CA ILE A 985 30.03 -20.91 -0.71
C ILE A 985 29.02 -20.34 -1.69
N ARG A 986 27.93 -21.07 -1.92
CA ARG A 986 26.80 -20.64 -2.75
C ARG A 986 25.63 -20.20 -1.88
N CYS A 987 25.13 -19.00 -2.15
CA CYS A 987 23.89 -18.51 -1.57
C CYS A 987 22.72 -18.91 -2.46
N GLU A 988 21.78 -19.69 -1.92
CA GLU A 988 20.59 -20.18 -2.64
C GLU A 988 19.43 -19.17 -2.66
N SER A 989 19.54 -18.04 -1.95
CA SER A 989 18.53 -16.98 -1.96
C SER A 989 19.15 -15.58 -1.86
N SER A 990 18.35 -14.56 -2.16
CA SER A 990 18.67 -13.18 -1.79
C SER A 990 18.94 -13.07 -0.28
N LEU A 991 19.86 -12.17 0.07
CA LEU A 991 20.28 -11.91 1.44
C LEU A 991 19.68 -10.59 1.92
N TYR A 992 19.24 -10.57 3.17
CA TYR A 992 18.73 -9.39 3.85
C TYR A 992 19.04 -9.50 5.35
N PHE A 993 18.71 -8.48 6.13
CA PHE A 993 19.09 -8.33 7.54
C PHE A 993 18.79 -9.55 8.42
N ALA A 994 17.77 -10.36 8.10
CA ALA A 994 17.40 -11.51 8.91
C ALA A 994 18.24 -12.77 8.64
N ASN A 995 18.86 -12.90 7.45
CA ASN A 995 19.58 -14.11 7.06
C ASN A 995 21.07 -13.87 6.69
N CYS A 996 21.51 -12.63 6.48
CA CYS A 996 22.87 -12.31 6.01
C CYS A 996 23.97 -12.77 6.97
N GLU A 997 23.74 -12.73 8.29
CA GLU A 997 24.72 -13.15 9.30
C GLU A 997 25.05 -14.64 9.23
N ARG A 998 24.13 -15.47 8.72
CA ARG A 998 24.34 -16.91 8.56
C ARG A 998 25.47 -17.22 7.58
N VAL A 999 25.65 -16.40 6.54
CA VAL A 999 26.73 -16.56 5.55
C VAL A 999 28.08 -16.31 6.23
N ALA A 1000 28.21 -15.22 6.99
CA ALA A 1000 29.42 -14.90 7.73
C ALA A 1000 29.78 -16.01 8.75
N LEU A 1001 28.80 -16.50 9.51
CA LEU A 1001 28.99 -17.61 10.45
C LEU A 1001 29.38 -18.92 9.76
N CYS A 1002 28.85 -19.18 8.55
CA CYS A 1002 29.20 -20.35 7.75
C CYS A 1002 30.66 -20.28 7.27
N ILE A 1003 31.08 -19.11 6.76
CA ILE A 1003 32.49 -18.85 6.39
C ILE A 1003 33.40 -19.11 7.59
N GLU A 1004 33.10 -18.51 8.76
CA GLU A 1004 33.93 -18.66 9.95
C GLU A 1004 34.01 -20.11 10.44
N ARG A 1005 32.88 -20.83 10.45
CA ARG A 1005 32.84 -22.24 10.86
C ARG A 1005 33.65 -23.12 9.93
N GLU A 1006 33.55 -22.92 8.61
CA GLU A 1006 34.29 -23.73 7.64
C GLU A 1006 35.79 -23.41 7.68
N MET A 1007 36.17 -22.15 7.88
CA MET A 1007 37.57 -21.77 8.12
C MET A 1007 38.13 -22.41 9.40
N GLN A 1008 37.37 -22.41 10.50
CA GLN A 1008 37.77 -23.09 11.74
C GLN A 1008 37.92 -24.60 11.54
N ARG A 1009 37.01 -25.22 10.75
CA ARG A 1009 37.11 -26.64 10.37
C ARG A 1009 38.41 -26.92 9.61
N LEU A 1010 38.74 -26.13 8.59
CA LEU A 1010 39.99 -26.28 7.84
C LEU A 1010 41.23 -26.09 8.73
N LEU A 1011 41.18 -25.11 9.63
CA LEU A 1011 42.27 -24.88 10.58
C LEU A 1011 42.48 -26.07 11.53
N SER A 1012 41.41 -26.74 11.98
CA SER A 1012 41.51 -27.95 12.80
C SER A 1012 42.13 -29.14 12.07
N LEU A 1013 42.07 -29.15 10.72
CA LEU A 1013 42.72 -30.12 9.85
C LEU A 1013 44.17 -29.72 9.49
N GLY A 1014 44.67 -28.60 10.02
CA GLY A 1014 46.02 -28.08 9.73
C GLY A 1014 46.14 -27.33 8.40
N ILE A 1015 45.02 -27.00 7.74
CA ILE A 1015 44.99 -26.29 6.45
C ILE A 1015 44.71 -24.82 6.70
N THR A 1016 45.61 -23.94 6.26
CA THR A 1016 45.41 -22.49 6.32
C THR A 1016 44.57 -22.02 5.14
N THR A 1017 43.46 -21.34 5.40
CA THR A 1017 42.58 -20.82 4.34
C THR A 1017 43.25 -19.66 3.61
N ARG A 1018 43.37 -19.75 2.28
CA ARG A 1018 43.97 -18.72 1.42
C ARG A 1018 42.94 -17.77 0.84
N GLY A 1019 41.73 -18.25 0.55
CA GLY A 1019 40.67 -17.43 -0.03
C GLY A 1019 39.27 -17.96 0.25
N VAL A 1020 38.30 -17.04 0.19
CA VAL A 1020 36.87 -17.30 0.30
C VAL A 1020 36.19 -16.73 -0.94
N VAL A 1021 35.38 -17.55 -1.62
CA VAL A 1021 34.57 -17.14 -2.78
C VAL A 1021 33.09 -17.28 -2.44
N LEU A 1022 32.34 -16.20 -2.63
CA LEU A 1022 30.88 -16.17 -2.49
C LEU A 1022 30.23 -16.22 -3.88
N ASP A 1023 29.59 -17.34 -4.19
CA ASP A 1023 28.77 -17.51 -5.39
C ASP A 1023 27.38 -16.89 -5.18
N THR A 1024 27.10 -15.85 -5.97
CA THR A 1024 25.88 -15.04 -5.89
C THR A 1024 24.92 -15.32 -7.04
N TYR A 1025 25.09 -16.42 -7.77
CA TYR A 1025 24.27 -16.76 -8.92
C TYR A 1025 22.75 -16.77 -8.64
N HIS A 1026 22.31 -17.26 -7.47
CA HIS A 1026 20.89 -17.26 -7.07
C HIS A 1026 20.46 -16.02 -6.29
N MET A 1027 21.37 -15.08 -6.02
CA MET A 1027 21.04 -13.81 -5.36
C MET A 1027 20.45 -12.83 -6.37
N ASN A 1028 19.22 -12.38 -6.13
CA ASN A 1028 18.55 -11.39 -6.98
C ASN A 1028 18.63 -9.98 -6.40
N ASP A 1029 18.83 -9.85 -5.09
CA ASP A 1029 18.80 -8.59 -4.35
C ASP A 1029 19.61 -8.70 -3.06
N MET A 1030 20.05 -7.56 -2.52
CA MET A 1030 20.65 -7.46 -1.19
C MET A 1030 20.29 -6.15 -0.50
N ASP A 1031 20.01 -6.19 0.81
CA ASP A 1031 19.73 -4.96 1.58
C ASP A 1031 21.01 -4.27 2.08
N ALA A 1032 20.86 -3.06 2.62
CA ALA A 1032 21.99 -2.28 3.13
C ALA A 1032 22.74 -3.01 4.26
N THR A 1033 22.01 -3.70 5.14
CA THR A 1033 22.60 -4.51 6.21
C THR A 1033 23.46 -5.63 5.65
N THR A 1034 23.03 -6.31 4.59
CA THR A 1034 23.81 -7.34 3.91
C THR A 1034 25.09 -6.77 3.32
N ILE A 1035 25.03 -5.61 2.65
CA ILE A 1035 26.21 -4.93 2.10
C ILE A 1035 27.21 -4.64 3.23
N GLN A 1036 26.73 -4.12 4.36
CA GLN A 1036 27.56 -3.84 5.52
C GLN A 1036 28.20 -5.12 6.10
N VAL A 1037 27.41 -6.17 6.31
CA VAL A 1037 27.90 -7.46 6.82
C VAL A 1037 28.94 -8.08 5.89
N LEU A 1038 28.74 -8.00 4.57
CA LEU A 1038 29.71 -8.47 3.58
C LEU A 1038 30.99 -7.61 3.59
N SER A 1039 30.87 -6.30 3.76
CA SER A 1039 32.02 -5.39 3.91
C SER A 1039 32.81 -5.69 5.18
N ASP A 1040 32.14 -5.87 6.32
CA ASP A 1040 32.77 -6.21 7.59
C ASP A 1040 33.43 -7.61 7.52
N THR A 1041 32.79 -8.56 6.82
CA THR A 1041 33.35 -9.89 6.59
C THR A 1041 34.62 -9.80 5.72
N GLN A 1042 34.60 -8.99 4.66
CA GLN A 1042 35.77 -8.75 3.82
C GLN A 1042 36.92 -8.13 4.62
N GLU A 1043 36.65 -7.16 5.50
CA GLU A 1043 37.68 -6.53 6.34
C GLU A 1043 38.27 -7.52 7.36
N LYS A 1044 37.41 -8.32 8.02
CA LYS A 1044 37.86 -9.41 8.91
C LYS A 1044 38.74 -10.42 8.19
N LEU A 1045 38.39 -10.81 6.96
CA LEU A 1045 39.18 -11.73 6.14
C LEU A 1045 40.50 -11.10 5.72
N ALA A 1046 40.51 -9.82 5.32
CA ALA A 1046 41.72 -9.10 4.95
C ALA A 1046 42.73 -9.00 6.10
N VAL A 1047 42.27 -8.74 7.33
CA VAL A 1047 43.13 -8.74 8.54
C VAL A 1047 43.76 -10.11 8.78
N ARG A 1048 43.02 -11.19 8.49
CA ARG A 1048 43.50 -12.58 8.58
C ARG A 1048 44.34 -13.00 7.36
N LYS A 1049 44.63 -12.08 6.43
CA LYS A 1049 45.37 -12.32 5.18
C LYS A 1049 44.69 -13.32 4.24
N VAL A 1050 43.37 -13.42 4.31
CA VAL A 1050 42.53 -14.26 3.44
C VAL A 1050 41.87 -13.37 2.38
N ARG A 1051 41.97 -13.75 1.10
CA ARG A 1051 41.31 -13.00 0.02
C ARG A 1051 39.81 -13.30 -0.02
N PHE A 1052 39.01 -12.30 -0.36
CA PHE A 1052 37.56 -12.44 -0.50
C PHE A 1052 37.14 -12.11 -1.94
N GLY A 1053 36.40 -13.02 -2.58
CA GLY A 1053 35.85 -12.85 -3.92
C GLY A 1053 34.34 -13.01 -3.92
N ILE A 1054 33.67 -12.25 -4.79
CA ILE A 1054 32.25 -12.42 -5.13
C ILE A 1054 32.21 -12.87 -6.59
N ALA A 1055 31.38 -13.86 -6.91
CA ALA A 1055 31.26 -14.43 -8.25
C ALA A 1055 29.80 -14.51 -8.69
N ASN A 1056 29.59 -14.60 -10.01
CA ASN A 1056 28.29 -14.76 -10.68
C ASN A 1056 27.22 -13.70 -10.33
N ALA A 1057 27.63 -12.47 -10.01
CA ALA A 1057 26.68 -11.40 -9.70
C ALA A 1057 25.88 -10.99 -10.94
N LYS A 1058 24.55 -11.03 -10.83
CA LYS A 1058 23.65 -10.48 -11.86
C LYS A 1058 23.77 -8.96 -11.95
N SER A 1059 23.32 -8.38 -13.06
CA SER A 1059 23.38 -6.93 -13.34
C SER A 1059 22.90 -6.05 -12.18
N ARG A 1060 21.73 -6.36 -11.58
CA ARG A 1060 21.23 -5.60 -10.43
C ARG A 1060 22.18 -5.63 -9.23
N LEU A 1061 22.74 -6.79 -8.94
CA LEU A 1061 23.65 -6.98 -7.81
C LEU A 1061 24.99 -6.29 -8.06
N HIS A 1062 25.49 -6.38 -9.29
CA HIS A 1062 26.66 -5.63 -9.74
C HIS A 1062 26.47 -4.12 -9.55
N ASP A 1063 25.35 -3.56 -10.01
CA ASP A 1063 25.08 -2.12 -9.89
C ASP A 1063 25.04 -1.66 -8.42
N MET A 1064 24.46 -2.47 -7.53
CA MET A 1064 24.44 -2.21 -6.08
C MET A 1064 25.84 -2.27 -5.48
N LEU A 1065 26.65 -3.27 -5.84
CA LEU A 1065 28.04 -3.38 -5.38
C LEU A 1065 28.92 -2.26 -5.94
N ALA A 1066 28.71 -1.84 -7.19
CA ALA A 1066 29.44 -0.76 -7.85
C ALA A 1066 29.19 0.61 -7.20
N ALA A 1067 28.03 0.81 -6.59
CA ALA A 1067 27.74 1.99 -5.77
C ALA A 1067 28.51 2.00 -4.43
N THR A 1068 29.19 0.91 -4.06
CA THR A 1068 29.86 0.74 -2.76
C THR A 1068 31.38 0.61 -2.92
N ASN A 1069 32.13 0.86 -1.84
CA ASN A 1069 33.57 0.61 -1.82
C ASN A 1069 33.94 -0.88 -1.76
N LEU A 1070 32.97 -1.78 -1.53
CA LEU A 1070 33.19 -3.21 -1.47
C LEU A 1070 33.71 -3.76 -2.81
N LEU A 1071 33.21 -3.23 -3.94
CA LEU A 1071 33.64 -3.63 -5.28
C LEU A 1071 35.16 -3.55 -5.46
N LYS A 1072 35.80 -2.50 -4.94
CA LYS A 1072 37.26 -2.30 -5.06
C LYS A 1072 38.09 -3.20 -4.13
N ARG A 1073 37.43 -3.88 -3.18
CA ARG A 1073 38.07 -4.69 -2.14
C ARG A 1073 37.88 -6.19 -2.36
N ILE A 1074 37.04 -6.58 -3.30
CA ILE A 1074 36.84 -7.98 -3.70
C ILE A 1074 37.84 -8.39 -4.78
N LEU A 1075 38.06 -9.69 -4.91
CA LEU A 1075 38.90 -10.29 -5.95
C LEU A 1075 38.54 -9.75 -7.35
N ALA A 1076 39.57 -9.41 -8.14
CA ALA A 1076 39.46 -8.89 -9.52
C ALA A 1076 38.67 -7.58 -9.70
N CYS A 1077 38.19 -6.94 -8.60
CA CYS A 1077 37.27 -5.80 -8.65
C CYS A 1077 36.00 -6.03 -9.49
N ASP A 1078 35.67 -7.29 -9.78
CA ASP A 1078 34.58 -7.67 -10.67
C ASP A 1078 33.80 -8.84 -10.05
N PRO A 1079 32.53 -8.64 -9.67
CA PRO A 1079 31.69 -9.66 -9.07
C PRO A 1079 31.01 -10.55 -10.12
N THR A 1080 31.15 -10.24 -11.42
CA THR A 1080 30.53 -11.00 -12.51
C THR A 1080 31.35 -12.21 -12.97
N ILE A 1081 32.58 -12.34 -12.47
CA ILE A 1081 33.46 -13.48 -12.75
C ILE A 1081 32.80 -14.80 -12.36
N SER A 1082 33.12 -15.87 -13.09
CA SER A 1082 32.67 -17.22 -12.72
C SER A 1082 33.34 -17.68 -11.43
N VAL A 1083 32.70 -18.63 -10.72
CA VAL A 1083 33.29 -19.18 -9.49
C VAL A 1083 34.58 -19.93 -9.81
N GLU A 1084 34.61 -20.65 -10.94
CA GLU A 1084 35.76 -21.38 -11.44
C GLU A 1084 36.94 -20.43 -11.72
N ASP A 1085 36.68 -19.29 -12.38
CA ASP A 1085 37.71 -18.29 -12.65
C ASP A 1085 38.18 -17.60 -11.37
N ALA A 1086 37.27 -17.32 -10.43
CA ALA A 1086 37.62 -16.80 -9.12
C ALA A 1086 38.54 -17.75 -8.33
N VAL A 1087 38.25 -19.05 -8.36
CA VAL A 1087 39.09 -20.10 -7.73
C VAL A 1087 40.45 -20.19 -8.42
N ARG A 1088 40.49 -20.16 -9.77
CA ARG A 1088 41.76 -20.15 -10.54
C ARG A 1088 42.62 -18.94 -10.19
N LEU A 1089 42.05 -17.73 -10.19
CA LEU A 1089 42.73 -16.50 -9.82
C LEU A 1089 43.31 -16.57 -8.40
N LEU A 1090 42.56 -17.15 -7.44
CA LEU A 1090 43.05 -17.34 -6.08
C LEU A 1090 44.24 -18.31 -6.00
N ARG A 1091 44.25 -19.36 -6.82
CA ARG A 1091 45.36 -20.33 -6.90
C ARG A 1091 46.61 -19.70 -7.54
N GLU A 1092 46.44 -18.87 -8.56
CA GLU A 1092 47.54 -18.20 -9.28
C GLU A 1092 48.22 -17.09 -8.46
N LEU A 1093 47.46 -16.30 -7.71
CA LEU A 1093 47.99 -15.15 -6.98
C LEU A 1093 48.77 -15.56 -5.71
N PRO A 1094 50.02 -15.14 -5.49
CA PRO A 1094 50.85 -15.60 -4.37
C PRO A 1094 50.17 -15.41 -3.00
N PRO A 1095 50.41 -16.30 -2.01
CA PRO A 1095 49.85 -16.16 -0.67
C PRO A 1095 50.29 -14.84 -0.04
N LEU A 1096 49.38 -14.18 0.70
CA LEU A 1096 49.67 -12.94 1.41
C LEU A 1096 50.60 -13.23 2.60
N GLY A 1097 51.90 -13.39 2.35
CA GLY A 1097 52.88 -13.62 3.42
C GLY A 1097 54.15 -14.29 2.94
N ASP A 1098 55.03 -13.51 2.30
CA ASP A 1098 56.48 -13.53 2.51
C ASP A 1098 57.13 -12.49 1.61
N THR A 1099 57.20 -11.24 2.07
CA THR A 1099 58.14 -10.25 1.55
C THR A 1099 58.79 -9.54 2.73
N THR A 1100 60.03 -9.92 3.01
CA THR A 1100 61.00 -9.06 3.68
C THR A 1100 61.14 -7.75 2.89
N PRO A 1101 61.32 -6.59 3.55
CA PRO A 1101 61.42 -5.32 2.84
C PRO A 1101 62.82 -5.20 2.24
N SER A 1102 63.02 -5.70 1.01
CA SER A 1102 64.17 -5.32 0.19
C SER A 1102 63.81 -4.12 -0.68
N SER A 1103 64.58 -3.05 -0.48
CA SER A 1103 64.61 -1.89 -1.35
C SER A 1103 64.89 -2.31 -2.79
N GLN A 1104 63.94 -2.06 -3.71
CA GLN A 1104 64.11 -1.76 -5.14
C GLN A 1104 62.92 -2.32 -5.93
N ALA A 1105 61.93 -1.47 -6.22
CA ALA A 1105 61.13 -1.50 -7.45
C ALA A 1105 60.13 -0.33 -7.43
N SER A 1106 60.64 0.89 -7.65
CA SER A 1106 59.82 1.96 -8.22
C SER A 1106 59.57 1.61 -9.69
N GLY A 1107 58.43 1.01 -10.00
CA GLY A 1107 58.08 0.70 -11.38
C GLY A 1107 56.81 -0.12 -11.48
N SER A 1108 55.72 0.57 -11.85
CA SER A 1108 54.56 0.02 -12.57
C SER A 1108 53.91 -1.26 -12.02
N ALA A 1109 52.85 -1.10 -11.21
CA ALA A 1109 51.72 -2.03 -11.19
C ALA A 1109 50.53 -1.40 -10.44
N HIS A 1110 49.68 -0.66 -11.17
CA HIS A 1110 48.26 -0.55 -10.84
C HIS A 1110 47.52 -1.28 -11.95
N VAL A 1111 47.02 -2.48 -11.62
CA VAL A 1111 45.95 -3.19 -12.33
C VAL A 1111 44.89 -3.49 -11.29
#